data_AF-A0A2A2JDZ9-F1
#
_entry.id   AF-A0A2A2JDZ9-F1
#
_cell.length_a   1.000
_cell.length_b   1.000
_cell.length_c   1.000
_cell.angle_alpha   90.00
_cell.angle_beta   90.00
_cell.angle_gamma   90.00
#
_symmetry.space_group_name_H-M   'P 1'
#
loop_
_entity.id
_entity.type
_entity.pdbx_description
1 polymer ?
#
loop_
_entity_poly.entity_id
_entity_poly.type
_entity_poly.pdbx_seq_one_letter_code
_entity_poly.pdbx_strand_id
1 'polypeptide(L)'
;MTKIVYFSATAENAIRNSVARRLNRRSAAMKNARETATAPSADAPTSCSEDEEKLMIDLSKGYNYLILPVQNLSTLPMTVKITIQLVLLINVDEKNQVMQTNVWLTIKWFDFQMKWNPVNYGDIKQIRISPDKVWLPDIVLFNNADGNYEVSFMCNVVVEHTGQMLWVPPAIYKSSCIIDVEYFPFDEQICDLVFGSWTYNADEIKLEFVETEMIDVSEYQASSIWDLIDAPASLVNLRSQAVFHVRIRRKTLFYTVVLIIPTVVMAFLSVAVFFLPTDSTEKMTLTISVLLSIVVFLLLVSKILPPTSSTIPLMAKYLLLTFVLNVITILVTVIIINVYFRSPKTHRMPNWVRRIFINFMPRILCMQRPRSTMRQNLQETRKRVGAHLPGVGRFALETGPHHPHCPSAAEKKSDRKGSTMMNDPLTAAFYPLSPEALKAVDAVEYITDHLKKEEEHKMFRDDWKYVAMIIDRLLLYIFSGITIGGTCGILFSAPTVFESIDQMTIIEQLKLLYKREMAINSPYPSVEICQAPTHELLDGYILQWIKRNPNTDAFINAEDPSQRISYKQLYDFSFSLATLLTKRGFGHLDVASVVLPNSIEYGTFYLAVSRLGAIFSGVSASFTADEIGRQFVDNQCKVVMTDTECIERVIQAASKCPHIKTIICVSRDGAPIPKECIDWNEAVKTKAEPLPKYKFSPDDIALLPYSSGTTGPPKGVMLTHKSFTTMMNGMLLYGNNHFKPHLINKTWDGTHDYFILPFYHLYGFGMLIQAIMKGLPCVIVPKFNPMQFLADIQTYKLQILFIVPPIVLLLTKIPPSAIANLSSIRIVISSAAPIGIDLAKDFLAKYPNAWLGQGFGLTETGMATTLPELDIREQCIDVGMPFSNVTIKLVDTDTGKEVGRGQRGEVWVSSPCLMKGYLNRPQATREMIDEQGWLHTGDVAYLDENGRIFIVDRIKELIKVKGLQVAPAELEDILLTHPQIGDAAVIGIADDAKGEIPKAYIVKRDENLTAEIVMKYVAGKVAKYKQLAGGIEFVNAIPKSPSGKILRRILREAAKSANKQKL
;
A
#
# COMPACT_ATOMS: atom_id res chain seq x y z
N MET A 1 -33.44 -23.18 26.79
CA MET A 1 -32.74 -22.02 26.19
C MET A 1 -32.72 -20.78 27.09
N THR A 2 -33.64 -20.62 28.05
CA THR A 2 -33.68 -19.46 28.97
C THR A 2 -32.46 -19.36 29.91
N LYS A 3 -31.82 -20.49 30.28
CA LYS A 3 -30.59 -20.49 31.10
C LYS A 3 -29.32 -20.11 30.33
N ILE A 4 -29.26 -20.29 29.00
CA ILE A 4 -28.07 -19.98 28.19
C ILE A 4 -28.08 -18.49 27.79
N VAL A 5 -29.27 -17.94 27.52
CA VAL A 5 -29.45 -16.47 27.36
C VAL A 5 -29.20 -15.74 28.68
N TYR A 6 -29.60 -16.32 29.83
CA TYR A 6 -29.21 -15.80 31.14
C TYR A 6 -27.70 -15.89 31.38
N PHE A 7 -27.03 -17.00 30.99
CA PHE A 7 -25.58 -17.13 31.14
C PHE A 7 -24.80 -16.14 30.28
N SER A 8 -25.25 -15.88 29.04
CA SER A 8 -24.72 -14.83 28.17
C SER A 8 -24.95 -13.45 28.75
N ALA A 9 -26.17 -13.13 29.20
CA ALA A 9 -26.46 -11.84 29.83
C ALA A 9 -25.71 -11.66 31.16
N THR A 10 -25.43 -12.74 31.92
CA THR A 10 -24.60 -12.66 33.14
C THR A 10 -23.11 -12.65 32.84
N ALA A 11 -22.62 -13.27 31.76
CA ALA A 11 -21.22 -13.21 31.35
C ALA A 11 -20.92 -11.86 30.71
N GLU A 12 -21.83 -11.34 29.90
CA GLU A 12 -21.80 -10.01 29.31
C GLU A 12 -21.99 -8.93 30.39
N ASN A 13 -22.89 -9.12 31.37
CA ASN A 13 -22.92 -8.26 32.56
C ASN A 13 -21.72 -8.46 33.47
N ALA A 14 -21.09 -9.62 33.55
CA ALA A 14 -19.88 -9.84 34.35
C ALA A 14 -18.64 -9.22 33.68
N ILE A 15 -18.56 -9.26 32.35
CA ILE A 15 -17.52 -8.59 31.55
C ILE A 15 -17.77 -7.09 31.56
N ARG A 16 -19.00 -6.62 31.31
CA ARG A 16 -19.42 -5.22 31.43
C ARG A 16 -19.22 -4.70 32.86
N ASN A 17 -19.49 -5.50 33.89
CA ASN A 17 -19.18 -5.14 35.29
C ASN A 17 -17.70 -5.26 35.62
N SER A 18 -16.90 -6.13 34.98
CA SER A 18 -15.45 -6.20 35.22
C SER A 18 -14.71 -5.07 34.51
N VAL A 19 -15.16 -4.69 33.32
CA VAL A 19 -14.68 -3.56 32.52
C VAL A 19 -15.16 -2.26 33.15
N ALA A 20 -16.44 -2.16 33.57
CA ALA A 20 -16.93 -1.04 34.37
C ALA A 20 -16.30 -1.00 35.76
N ARG A 21 -15.94 -2.12 36.41
CA ARG A 21 -15.15 -2.12 37.66
C ARG A 21 -13.69 -1.79 37.42
N ARG A 22 -13.09 -2.08 36.25
CA ARG A 22 -11.72 -1.65 35.88
C ARG A 22 -11.70 -0.17 35.50
N LEU A 23 -12.69 0.31 34.76
CA LEU A 23 -12.91 1.72 34.42
C LEU A 23 -13.34 2.51 35.65
N ASN A 24 -14.18 1.98 36.53
CA ASN A 24 -14.49 2.58 37.83
C ASN A 24 -13.35 2.42 38.83
N ARG A 25 -12.46 1.43 38.75
CA ARG A 25 -11.21 1.40 39.55
C ARG A 25 -10.16 2.34 38.99
N ARG A 26 -10.11 2.60 37.68
CA ARG A 26 -9.26 3.65 37.08
C ARG A 26 -9.85 5.05 37.34
N SER A 27 -11.17 5.20 37.26
CA SER A 27 -11.91 6.43 37.59
C SER A 27 -11.95 6.66 39.09
N ALA A 28 -12.01 5.61 39.93
CA ALA A 28 -11.84 5.69 41.39
C ALA A 28 -10.37 5.76 41.81
N ALA A 29 -9.41 5.31 41.00
CA ALA A 29 -7.99 5.61 41.21
C ALA A 29 -7.66 7.03 40.78
N MET A 30 -8.34 7.58 39.75
CA MET A 30 -8.29 8.98 39.36
C MET A 30 -9.08 9.88 40.33
N LYS A 31 -10.21 9.41 40.89
CA LYS A 31 -10.95 10.09 41.96
C LYS A 31 -10.24 9.96 43.30
N ASN A 32 -9.64 8.82 43.65
CA ASN A 32 -8.78 8.71 44.81
C ASN A 32 -7.51 9.55 44.60
N ALA A 33 -6.95 9.65 43.40
CA ALA A 33 -5.89 10.63 43.11
C ALA A 33 -6.39 12.09 43.22
N ARG A 34 -7.70 12.33 43.07
CA ARG A 34 -8.38 13.61 43.27
C ARG A 34 -8.82 13.85 44.73
N GLU A 35 -8.97 12.81 45.55
CA GLU A 35 -9.35 12.84 46.97
C GLU A 35 -8.13 12.73 47.92
N THR A 36 -7.03 12.10 47.48
CA THR A 36 -5.69 12.20 48.09
C THR A 36 -4.93 13.44 47.63
N ALA A 37 -5.42 14.11 46.59
CA ALA A 37 -5.11 15.52 46.37
C ALA A 37 -5.96 16.35 47.35
N THR A 38 -5.60 16.30 48.62
CA THR A 38 -5.94 17.37 49.56
C THR A 38 -5.65 18.69 48.85
N ALA A 39 -6.64 19.59 48.82
CA ALA A 39 -6.44 20.97 48.41
C ALA A 39 -5.09 21.44 48.99
N PRO A 40 -4.18 21.98 48.17
CA PRO A 40 -2.98 22.57 48.75
C PRO A 40 -3.48 23.63 49.72
N SER A 41 -3.10 23.47 50.98
CA SER A 41 -3.08 24.55 51.95
C SER A 41 -2.53 25.79 51.25
N ALA A 42 -3.13 26.94 51.55
CA ALA A 42 -2.90 28.24 50.91
C ALA A 42 -1.47 28.81 51.06
N ASP A 43 -0.43 27.99 51.20
CA ASP A 43 0.95 28.39 51.45
C ASP A 43 1.95 27.47 50.70
N ALA A 44 1.88 27.46 49.37
CA ALA A 44 3.00 27.01 48.53
C ALA A 44 2.96 27.72 47.16
N PRO A 45 3.91 28.62 46.84
CA PRO A 45 3.96 29.27 45.54
C PRO A 45 4.49 28.28 44.50
N THR A 46 3.60 27.65 43.73
CA THR A 46 3.97 27.02 42.46
C THR A 46 4.36 28.11 41.47
N SER A 47 5.66 28.22 41.17
CA SER A 47 6.20 29.14 40.19
C SER A 47 5.68 28.78 38.79
N CYS A 48 4.62 29.45 38.34
CA CYS A 48 4.36 29.62 36.92
C CYS A 48 5.56 30.37 36.32
N SER A 49 6.01 30.02 35.12
CA SER A 49 7.04 30.83 34.45
C SER A 49 6.47 32.22 34.21
N GLU A 50 7.09 33.27 34.77
CA GLU A 50 6.62 34.66 34.60
C GLU A 50 6.42 35.03 33.12
N ASP A 51 7.22 34.44 32.23
CA ASP A 51 7.14 34.63 30.78
C ASP A 51 5.88 34.02 30.15
N GLU A 52 5.40 32.88 30.65
CA GLU A 52 4.18 32.22 30.15
C GLU A 52 2.93 32.96 30.59
N GLU A 53 2.91 33.44 31.84
CA GLU A 53 1.82 34.27 32.37
C GLU A 53 1.72 35.61 31.62
N LYS A 54 2.87 36.26 31.39
CA LYS A 54 2.94 37.49 30.60
C LYS A 54 2.43 37.28 29.18
N LEU A 55 2.85 36.20 28.50
CA LEU A 55 2.39 35.86 27.16
C LEU A 55 0.87 35.67 27.11
N MET A 56 0.31 34.94 28.09
CA MET A 56 -1.14 34.72 28.17
C MET A 56 -1.93 36.00 28.37
N ILE A 57 -1.42 36.94 29.18
CA ILE A 57 -2.05 38.25 29.39
C ILE A 57 -2.03 39.06 28.09
N ASP A 58 -0.89 39.10 27.39
CA ASP A 58 -0.74 39.85 26.16
C ASP A 58 -1.60 39.30 25.02
N LEU A 59 -1.68 37.96 24.87
CA LEU A 59 -2.55 37.31 23.87
C LEU A 59 -4.04 37.48 24.17
N SER A 60 -4.42 37.54 25.44
CA SER A 60 -5.83 37.73 25.84
C SER A 60 -6.30 39.18 25.68
N LYS A 61 -5.38 40.13 25.49
CA LYS A 61 -5.68 41.56 25.50
C LYS A 61 -6.36 41.99 24.20
N GLY A 62 -7.69 42.17 24.25
CA GLY A 62 -8.48 42.61 23.10
C GLY A 62 -8.86 41.49 22.13
N TYR A 63 -8.51 40.24 22.46
CA TYR A 63 -8.93 39.08 21.70
C TYR A 63 -10.41 38.77 21.96
N ASN A 64 -11.16 38.56 20.89
CA ASN A 64 -12.56 38.16 20.97
C ASN A 64 -12.76 36.80 20.32
N TYR A 65 -12.93 35.77 21.16
CA TYR A 65 -13.11 34.39 20.74
C TYR A 65 -14.45 34.12 20.05
N LEU A 66 -15.41 35.07 20.05
CA LEU A 66 -16.71 34.92 19.38
C LEU A 66 -16.68 35.36 17.91
N ILE A 67 -15.59 35.98 17.46
CA ILE A 67 -15.48 36.54 16.11
C ILE A 67 -14.59 35.63 15.26
N LEU A 68 -15.04 35.34 14.04
CA LEU A 68 -14.27 34.59 13.06
C LEU A 68 -12.90 35.28 12.83
N PRO A 69 -11.76 34.59 12.97
CA PRO A 69 -10.44 35.21 12.98
C PRO A 69 -9.95 35.53 11.57
N VAL A 70 -10.57 36.54 10.94
CA VAL A 70 -10.28 37.00 9.57
C VAL A 70 -9.81 38.45 9.60
N GLN A 71 -8.72 38.77 8.88
CA GLN A 71 -8.15 40.13 8.87
C GLN A 71 -9.03 41.14 8.12
N ASN A 72 -9.62 40.73 6.98
CA ASN A 72 -10.51 41.54 6.15
C ASN A 72 -11.58 40.66 5.50
N LEU A 73 -12.78 41.19 5.22
CA LEU A 73 -13.84 40.44 4.53
C LEU A 73 -13.41 39.89 3.15
N SER A 74 -12.43 40.53 2.50
CA SER A 74 -11.82 40.06 1.24
C SER A 74 -10.94 38.81 1.38
N THR A 75 -10.66 38.35 2.60
CA THR A 75 -9.86 37.14 2.87
C THR A 75 -10.71 35.91 3.18
N LEU A 76 -12.04 36.01 3.06
CA LEU A 76 -12.94 34.86 3.04
C LEU A 76 -12.84 34.12 1.68
N PRO A 77 -13.00 32.79 1.65
CA PRO A 77 -13.32 31.89 2.77
C PRO A 77 -12.09 31.52 3.62
N MET A 78 -12.28 31.43 4.93
CA MET A 78 -11.29 30.87 5.86
C MET A 78 -11.18 29.36 5.65
N THR A 79 -9.96 28.85 5.60
CA THR A 79 -9.70 27.43 5.42
C THR A 79 -9.45 26.74 6.77
N VAL A 80 -10.23 25.70 7.07
CA VAL A 80 -10.07 24.84 8.24
C VAL A 80 -9.67 23.46 7.76
N LYS A 81 -8.52 22.97 8.22
CA LYS A 81 -8.04 21.64 7.88
C LYS A 81 -8.59 20.60 8.84
N ILE A 82 -9.13 19.51 8.32
CA ILE A 82 -9.80 18.45 9.07
C ILE A 82 -9.22 17.07 8.70
N THR A 83 -9.04 16.20 9.68
CA THR A 83 -8.82 14.77 9.46
C THR A 83 -9.37 13.97 10.63
N ILE A 84 -9.65 12.69 10.40
CA ILE A 84 -10.22 11.79 11.39
C ILE A 84 -9.32 10.57 11.55
N GLN A 85 -9.02 10.27 12.80
CA GLN A 85 -8.42 9.00 13.18
C GLN A 85 -9.47 8.09 13.78
N LEU A 86 -9.71 6.94 13.14
CA LEU A 86 -10.68 5.95 13.60
C LEU A 86 -10.00 4.98 14.58
N VAL A 87 -10.34 5.09 15.86
CA VAL A 87 -9.76 4.26 16.93
C VAL A 87 -10.53 2.95 17.07
N LEU A 88 -11.87 3.02 17.10
CA LEU A 88 -12.70 1.84 17.33
C LEU A 88 -14.09 2.02 16.70
N LEU A 89 -14.56 0.98 16.02
CA LEU A 89 -15.97 0.80 15.69
C LEU A 89 -16.66 0.13 16.89
N ILE A 90 -17.33 0.95 17.72
CA ILE A 90 -17.88 0.50 19.01
C ILE A 90 -19.07 -0.43 18.79
N ASN A 91 -20.06 0.03 18.03
CA ASN A 91 -21.30 -0.71 17.79
C ASN A 91 -22.02 -0.18 16.54
N VAL A 92 -22.78 -1.05 15.90
CA VAL A 92 -23.75 -0.68 14.86
C VAL A 92 -25.10 -1.19 15.34
N ASP A 93 -25.98 -0.29 15.75
CA ASP A 93 -27.35 -0.62 16.15
C ASP A 93 -28.21 -0.71 14.90
N GLU A 94 -28.43 -1.93 14.40
CA GLU A 94 -29.14 -2.13 13.13
C GLU A 94 -30.62 -1.76 13.24
N LYS A 95 -31.21 -1.92 14.42
CA LYS A 95 -32.63 -1.63 14.66
C LYS A 95 -32.90 -0.13 14.58
N ASN A 96 -32.04 0.66 15.21
CA ASN A 96 -32.16 2.12 15.23
C ASN A 96 -31.42 2.79 14.06
N GLN A 97 -30.68 2.03 13.24
CA GLN A 97 -29.88 2.51 12.11
C GLN A 97 -28.82 3.54 12.53
N VAL A 98 -28.09 3.22 13.61
CA VAL A 98 -27.07 4.11 14.20
C VAL A 98 -25.72 3.41 14.30
N MET A 99 -24.68 4.03 13.73
CA MET A 99 -23.28 3.62 13.90
C MET A 99 -22.62 4.43 15.01
N GLN A 100 -21.93 3.75 15.93
CA GLN A 100 -21.16 4.36 17.01
C GLN A 100 -19.66 4.16 16.78
N THR A 101 -18.93 5.26 16.63
CA THR A 101 -17.49 5.26 16.38
C THR A 101 -16.75 6.06 17.46
N ASN A 102 -15.60 5.57 17.88
CA ASN A 102 -14.63 6.32 18.65
C ASN A 102 -13.58 6.88 17.69
N VAL A 103 -13.54 8.21 17.58
CA VAL A 103 -12.63 8.88 16.67
C VAL A 103 -11.93 10.04 17.36
N TRP A 104 -10.73 10.36 16.87
CA TRP A 104 -10.06 11.61 17.20
C TRP A 104 -10.20 12.54 16.01
N LEU A 105 -10.87 13.66 16.24
CA LEU A 105 -11.10 14.67 15.21
C LEU A 105 -9.95 15.67 15.28
N THR A 106 -9.09 15.71 14.26
CA THR A 106 -8.01 16.69 14.20
C THR A 106 -8.47 17.88 13.38
N ILE A 107 -8.51 19.05 14.03
CA ILE A 107 -8.87 20.31 13.41
C ILE A 107 -7.68 21.27 13.51
N LYS A 108 -7.28 21.83 12.37
CA LYS A 108 -6.23 22.85 12.29
C LYS A 108 -6.76 24.09 11.59
N TRP A 109 -6.51 25.25 12.16
CA TRP A 109 -6.84 26.52 11.54
C TRP A 109 -5.79 27.56 11.88
N PHE A 110 -5.94 28.74 11.31
CA PHE A 110 -5.02 29.83 11.52
C PHE A 110 -5.76 31.01 12.15
N ASP A 111 -5.21 31.53 13.24
CA ASP A 111 -5.69 32.74 13.89
C ASP A 111 -4.57 33.78 13.94
N PHE A 112 -4.74 34.86 13.20
CA PHE A 112 -3.72 35.91 13.09
C PHE A 112 -3.53 36.70 14.38
N GLN A 113 -4.50 36.68 15.29
CA GLN A 113 -4.45 37.39 16.58
C GLN A 113 -3.62 36.61 17.61
N MET A 114 -3.50 35.29 17.43
CA MET A 114 -2.78 34.38 18.32
C MET A 114 -1.30 34.24 17.96
N LYS A 115 -0.65 35.33 17.50
CA LYS A 115 0.75 35.35 17.10
C LYS A 115 1.63 36.06 18.11
N TRP A 116 2.83 35.53 18.34
CA TRP A 116 3.84 36.21 19.14
C TRP A 116 5.26 35.92 18.65
N ASN A 117 6.20 36.73 19.11
CA ASN A 117 7.63 36.48 18.89
C ASN A 117 8.20 35.73 20.10
N PRO A 118 8.66 34.47 19.96
CA PRO A 118 9.20 33.67 21.06
C PRO A 118 10.30 34.39 21.87
N VAL A 119 11.13 35.21 21.21
CA VAL A 119 12.24 35.94 21.86
C VAL A 119 11.76 36.86 22.99
N ASN A 120 10.54 37.37 22.91
CA ASN A 120 10.00 38.31 23.90
C ASN A 120 9.43 37.62 25.15
N TYR A 121 9.28 36.29 25.12
CA TYR A 121 8.59 35.48 26.13
C TYR A 121 9.38 34.20 26.42
N GLY A 122 10.69 34.30 26.65
CA GLY A 122 11.52 33.17 27.09
C GLY A 122 11.66 32.02 26.07
N ASP A 123 11.63 32.33 24.77
CA ASP A 123 11.67 31.36 23.66
C ASP A 123 10.51 30.35 23.64
N ILE A 124 9.37 30.69 24.26
CA ILE A 124 8.15 29.87 24.21
C ILE A 124 7.61 29.85 22.78
N LYS A 125 7.56 28.66 22.17
CA LYS A 125 7.07 28.45 20.80
C LYS A 125 5.64 27.93 20.71
N GLN A 126 5.17 27.31 21.78
CA GLN A 126 3.87 26.65 21.81
C GLN A 126 3.29 26.75 23.21
N ILE A 127 1.98 27.01 23.29
CA ILE A 127 1.22 27.06 24.54
C ILE A 127 -0.06 26.26 24.40
N ARG A 128 -0.63 25.84 25.53
CA ARG A 128 -1.91 25.11 25.57
C ARG A 128 -2.96 25.99 26.21
N ILE A 129 -3.93 26.45 25.42
CA ILE A 129 -5.00 27.33 25.87
C ILE A 129 -6.28 26.52 26.01
N SER A 130 -7.07 26.83 27.04
CA SER A 130 -8.38 26.23 27.24
C SER A 130 -9.33 26.63 26.10
N PRO A 131 -10.18 25.70 25.59
CA PRO A 131 -11.03 25.94 24.41
C PRO A 131 -12.03 27.09 24.56
N ASP A 132 -12.43 27.42 25.79
CA ASP A 132 -13.33 28.54 26.14
C ASP A 132 -12.69 29.93 25.99
N LYS A 133 -11.37 30.00 25.77
CA LYS A 133 -10.62 31.27 25.65
C LYS A 133 -10.16 31.58 24.23
N VAL A 134 -10.42 30.69 23.28
CA VAL A 134 -9.98 30.81 21.88
C VAL A 134 -11.19 30.61 20.96
N TRP A 135 -11.17 31.26 19.79
CA TRP A 135 -12.17 30.98 18.77
C TRP A 135 -12.01 29.52 18.31
N LEU A 136 -13.12 28.78 18.35
CA LEU A 136 -13.17 27.39 17.91
C LEU A 136 -14.06 27.29 16.67
N PRO A 137 -13.60 26.61 15.60
CA PRO A 137 -14.46 26.29 14.48
C PRO A 137 -15.56 25.32 14.92
N ASP A 138 -16.80 25.64 14.58
CA ASP A 138 -18.01 24.90 14.97
C ASP A 138 -18.28 23.70 14.04
N ILE A 139 -17.27 22.84 13.89
CA ILE A 139 -17.38 21.66 13.05
C ILE A 139 -18.17 20.59 13.80
N VAL A 140 -19.37 20.30 13.31
CA VAL A 140 -20.30 19.33 13.89
C VAL A 140 -20.58 18.18 12.93
N LEU A 141 -21.05 17.07 13.49
CA LEU A 141 -21.56 15.94 12.71
C LEU A 141 -23.01 16.23 12.28
N PHE A 142 -23.25 16.41 10.98
CA PHE A 142 -24.59 16.72 10.47
C PHE A 142 -25.55 15.54 10.53
N ASN A 143 -25.07 14.33 10.22
CA ASN A 143 -25.89 13.12 10.28
C ASN A 143 -25.93 12.50 11.68
N ASN A 144 -25.86 13.33 12.72
CA ASN A 144 -25.88 12.88 14.11
C ASN A 144 -27.23 12.27 14.50
N ALA A 145 -27.21 11.11 15.15
CA ALA A 145 -28.39 10.35 15.54
C ALA A 145 -28.81 10.54 17.01
N ASP A 146 -27.98 11.14 17.87
CA ASP A 146 -28.29 11.32 19.30
C ASP A 146 -28.61 12.77 19.71
N GLY A 147 -28.54 13.71 18.77
CA GLY A 147 -28.83 15.13 18.99
C GLY A 147 -27.80 15.85 19.88
N ASN A 148 -26.71 15.17 20.28
CA ASN A 148 -25.60 15.78 21.00
C ASN A 148 -24.47 16.12 20.02
N TYR A 149 -24.32 17.41 19.70
CA TYR A 149 -23.32 17.88 18.73
C TYR A 149 -21.96 18.21 19.37
N GLU A 150 -21.83 18.06 20.69
CA GLU A 150 -20.60 18.37 21.42
C GLU A 150 -19.62 17.19 21.43
N VAL A 151 -18.32 17.51 21.47
CA VAL A 151 -17.25 16.51 21.63
C VAL A 151 -17.26 15.91 23.03
N SER A 152 -16.85 14.65 23.16
CA SER A 152 -16.88 13.93 24.45
C SER A 152 -15.92 14.51 25.50
N PHE A 153 -14.84 15.16 25.05
CA PHE A 153 -13.88 15.82 25.92
C PHE A 153 -13.30 17.07 25.24
N MET A 154 -13.49 18.22 25.89
CA MET A 154 -12.93 19.51 25.48
C MET A 154 -11.46 19.59 25.91
N CYS A 155 -10.54 19.10 25.07
CA CYS A 155 -9.11 19.23 25.32
C CYS A 155 -8.60 20.65 25.04
N ASN A 156 -7.49 21.02 25.66
CA ASN A 156 -6.82 22.30 25.39
C ASN A 156 -6.39 22.39 23.93
N VAL A 157 -6.57 23.57 23.34
CA VAL A 157 -6.08 23.91 22.01
C VAL A 157 -4.59 24.21 22.10
N VAL A 158 -3.84 23.62 21.19
CA VAL A 158 -2.42 23.85 21.06
C VAL A 158 -2.20 25.01 20.10
N VAL A 159 -1.59 26.08 20.60
CA VAL A 159 -1.34 27.31 19.84
C VAL A 159 0.15 27.43 19.60
N GLU A 160 0.55 27.63 18.35
CA GLU A 160 1.93 27.91 17.97
C GLU A 160 2.17 29.40 17.78
N HIS A 161 3.41 29.85 18.00
CA HIS A 161 3.79 31.27 17.91
C HIS A 161 3.52 31.91 16.54
N THR A 162 3.38 31.08 15.50
CA THR A 162 3.06 31.47 14.13
C THR A 162 1.59 31.86 13.94
N GLY A 163 0.71 31.57 14.91
CA GLY A 163 -0.74 31.72 14.83
C GLY A 163 -1.46 30.47 14.32
N GLN A 164 -0.75 29.35 14.19
CA GLN A 164 -1.38 28.06 13.87
C GLN A 164 -2.01 27.45 15.13
N MET A 165 -3.25 27.00 14.96
CA MET A 165 -4.09 26.44 16.02
C MET A 165 -4.33 24.96 15.71
N LEU A 166 -4.16 24.09 16.69
CA LEU A 166 -4.40 22.65 16.59
C LEU A 166 -5.30 22.20 17.74
N TRP A 167 -6.41 21.54 17.39
CA TRP A 167 -7.34 20.96 18.35
C TRP A 167 -7.64 19.52 17.97
N VAL A 168 -7.48 18.59 18.92
CA VAL A 168 -7.65 17.14 18.69
C VAL A 168 -8.54 16.52 19.77
N PRO A 169 -9.84 16.88 19.83
CA PRO A 169 -10.76 16.31 20.79
C PRO A 169 -11.07 14.83 20.49
N PRO A 170 -10.99 13.94 21.48
CA PRO A 170 -11.53 12.60 21.35
C PRO A 170 -13.06 12.65 21.48
N ALA A 171 -13.76 12.00 20.57
CA ALA A 171 -15.22 11.98 20.55
C ALA A 171 -15.78 10.61 20.18
N ILE A 172 -16.89 10.26 20.85
CA ILE A 172 -17.74 9.14 20.45
C ILE A 172 -18.90 9.71 19.66
N TYR A 173 -18.89 9.50 18.34
CA TYR A 173 -19.96 9.95 17.47
C TYR A 173 -20.99 8.85 17.26
N LYS A 174 -22.26 9.26 17.19
CA LYS A 174 -23.37 8.42 16.78
C LYS A 174 -23.93 8.93 15.46
N SER A 175 -23.52 8.34 14.34
CA SER A 175 -24.04 8.73 13.04
C SER A 175 -25.20 7.86 12.59
N SER A 176 -26.12 8.48 11.86
CA SER A 176 -27.19 7.77 11.16
C SER A 176 -26.57 6.97 10.01
N CYS A 177 -26.78 5.65 10.00
CA CYS A 177 -26.34 4.76 8.94
C CYS A 177 -27.48 3.86 8.51
N ILE A 178 -27.98 4.05 7.29
CA ILE A 178 -29.05 3.25 6.72
C ILE A 178 -28.50 1.86 6.38
N ILE A 179 -29.06 0.84 7.02
CA ILE A 179 -28.61 -0.55 6.88
C ILE A 179 -29.40 -1.24 5.77
N ASP A 180 -28.70 -1.76 4.76
CA ASP A 180 -29.28 -2.64 3.75
C ASP A 180 -29.34 -4.09 4.26
N VAL A 181 -30.55 -4.62 4.36
CA VAL A 181 -30.82 -5.96 4.91
C VAL A 181 -31.04 -7.03 3.83
N GLU A 182 -30.91 -6.69 2.54
CA GLU A 182 -31.25 -7.61 1.45
C GLU A 182 -30.53 -8.97 1.59
N TYR A 183 -29.22 -8.94 1.81
CA TYR A 183 -28.37 -10.13 1.91
C TYR A 183 -28.05 -10.56 3.35
N PHE A 184 -28.76 -10.05 4.36
CA PHE A 184 -28.52 -10.40 5.76
C PHE A 184 -28.48 -11.93 5.97
N PRO A 185 -27.46 -12.51 6.64
CA PRO A 185 -26.36 -11.84 7.38
C PRO A 185 -25.04 -11.66 6.59
N PHE A 186 -25.05 -11.85 5.26
CA PHE A 186 -23.88 -11.73 4.37
C PHE A 186 -23.74 -10.32 3.76
N ASP A 187 -24.14 -9.31 4.52
CA ASP A 187 -24.27 -7.93 4.09
C ASP A 187 -22.99 -7.09 4.26
N GLU A 188 -22.85 -6.08 3.40
CA GLU A 188 -21.89 -4.98 3.49
C GLU A 188 -22.64 -3.67 3.67
N GLN A 189 -22.06 -2.76 4.45
CA GLN A 189 -22.65 -1.45 4.73
C GLN A 189 -21.63 -0.35 4.46
N ILE A 190 -22.11 0.78 3.97
CA ILE A 190 -21.35 2.02 3.83
C ILE A 190 -21.99 3.03 4.76
N CYS A 191 -21.28 3.39 5.82
CA CYS A 191 -21.75 4.34 6.82
C CYS A 191 -20.92 5.61 6.73
N ASP A 192 -21.58 6.76 6.59
CA ASP A 192 -20.90 8.03 6.42
C ASP A 192 -20.80 8.80 7.75
N LEU A 193 -19.73 9.55 7.92
CA LEU A 193 -19.60 10.61 8.92
C LEU A 193 -19.48 11.94 8.18
N VAL A 194 -20.50 12.79 8.29
CA VAL A 194 -20.57 14.06 7.56
C VAL A 194 -20.28 15.22 8.50
N PHE A 195 -19.12 15.85 8.33
CA PHE A 195 -18.70 17.00 9.13
C PHE A 195 -18.82 18.30 8.35
N GLY A 196 -19.31 19.35 9.01
CA GLY A 196 -19.43 20.69 8.45
C GLY A 196 -19.62 21.73 9.53
N SER A 197 -19.48 23.01 9.18
CA SER A 197 -19.83 24.10 10.08
C SER A 197 -21.34 24.24 10.18
N TRP A 198 -21.87 24.45 11.39
CA TRP A 198 -23.30 24.70 11.59
C TRP A 198 -23.69 26.16 11.34
N THR A 199 -22.82 27.10 11.70
CA THR A 199 -23.08 28.53 11.72
C THR A 199 -22.67 29.22 10.42
N TYR A 200 -21.63 28.73 9.74
CA TYR A 200 -21.00 29.40 8.60
C TYR A 200 -21.32 28.71 7.27
N ASN A 201 -21.46 29.51 6.22
CA ASN A 201 -21.78 29.02 4.87
C ASN A 201 -20.52 28.65 4.06
N ALA A 202 -20.71 28.05 2.88
CA ALA A 202 -19.65 27.60 1.97
C ALA A 202 -18.72 28.73 1.45
N ASP A 203 -19.17 29.98 1.52
CA ASP A 203 -18.40 31.17 1.14
C ASP A 203 -17.57 31.74 2.31
N GLU A 204 -17.83 31.28 3.54
CA GLU A 204 -17.18 31.78 4.76
C GLU A 204 -16.14 30.80 5.29
N ILE A 205 -16.47 29.51 5.37
CA ILE A 205 -15.56 28.44 5.81
C ILE A 205 -15.47 27.36 4.74
N LYS A 206 -14.23 26.99 4.40
CA LYS A 206 -13.92 25.82 3.57
C LYS A 206 -13.08 24.81 4.34
N LEU A 207 -13.39 23.54 4.11
CA LEU A 207 -12.68 22.41 4.67
C LEU A 207 -11.64 21.89 3.68
N GLU A 208 -10.47 21.55 4.19
CA GLU A 208 -9.41 20.86 3.46
C GLU A 208 -8.88 19.70 4.30
N PHE A 209 -8.37 18.65 3.67
CA PHE A 209 -7.75 17.55 4.43
C PHE A 209 -6.37 17.95 4.94
N VAL A 210 -6.01 17.51 6.16
CA VAL A 210 -4.69 17.82 6.76
C VAL A 210 -3.55 17.16 5.97
N GLU A 211 -3.74 15.92 5.52
CA GLU A 211 -2.70 15.09 4.89
C GLU A 211 -3.21 14.42 3.61
N THR A 212 -4.30 13.64 3.71
CA THR A 212 -4.74 12.67 2.69
C THR A 212 -6.27 12.60 2.59
N GLU A 213 -6.79 12.03 1.50
CA GLU A 213 -8.23 11.80 1.27
C GLU A 213 -8.70 10.46 1.88
N MET A 214 -8.14 10.07 3.03
CA MET A 214 -8.39 8.79 3.70
C MET A 214 -8.52 8.97 5.22
N ILE A 215 -9.29 8.09 5.87
CA ILE A 215 -9.35 8.02 7.33
C ILE A 215 -8.06 7.40 7.87
N ASP A 216 -7.48 8.00 8.92
CA ASP A 216 -6.34 7.41 9.62
C ASP A 216 -6.79 6.20 10.46
N VAL A 217 -6.29 5.02 10.10
CA VAL A 217 -6.55 3.74 10.79
C VAL A 217 -5.31 3.19 11.52
N SER A 218 -4.31 4.03 11.77
CA SER A 218 -3.05 3.66 12.43
C SER A 218 -3.27 3.01 13.81
N GLU A 219 -4.17 3.56 14.61
CA GLU A 219 -4.54 3.09 15.96
C GLU A 219 -5.86 2.29 15.97
N TYR A 220 -6.37 1.86 14.81
CA TYR A 220 -7.64 1.14 14.72
C TYR A 220 -7.57 -0.25 15.36
N GLN A 221 -8.51 -0.53 16.27
CA GLN A 221 -8.70 -1.85 16.85
C GLN A 221 -9.86 -2.58 16.17
N ALA A 222 -9.57 -3.78 15.65
CA ALA A 222 -10.56 -4.60 14.94
C ALA A 222 -11.77 -4.93 15.83
N SER A 223 -12.97 -4.73 15.29
CA SER A 223 -14.22 -5.04 15.98
C SER A 223 -14.50 -6.55 16.00
N SER A 224 -15.27 -6.98 17.00
CA SER A 224 -15.67 -8.38 17.18
C SER A 224 -16.93 -8.76 16.38
N ILE A 225 -17.64 -7.77 15.83
CA ILE A 225 -18.94 -7.95 15.17
C ILE A 225 -18.85 -7.58 13.67
N TRP A 226 -18.02 -6.60 13.33
CA TRP A 226 -17.85 -6.06 11.98
C TRP A 226 -16.38 -6.02 11.59
N ASP A 227 -16.10 -6.27 10.31
CA ASP A 227 -14.81 -6.12 9.66
C ASP A 227 -14.79 -4.81 8.88
N LEU A 228 -13.72 -4.01 9.03
CA LEU A 228 -13.50 -2.79 8.26
C LEU A 228 -12.85 -3.17 6.93
N ILE A 229 -13.51 -2.82 5.82
CA ILE A 229 -13.07 -3.14 4.46
C ILE A 229 -12.29 -1.97 3.84
N ASP A 230 -12.84 -0.76 3.96
CA ASP A 230 -12.29 0.45 3.35
C ASP A 230 -12.74 1.71 4.10
N ALA A 231 -12.00 2.80 3.95
CA ALA A 231 -12.18 4.02 4.75
C ALA A 231 -11.82 5.35 4.01
N PRO A 232 -12.40 5.65 2.82
CA PRO A 232 -12.06 6.85 2.06
C PRO A 232 -12.76 8.13 2.58
N ALA A 233 -12.19 9.29 2.26
CA ALA A 233 -12.75 10.61 2.59
C ALA A 233 -12.96 11.46 1.33
N SER A 234 -14.00 12.29 1.30
CA SER A 234 -14.28 13.20 0.18
C SER A 234 -14.81 14.55 0.66
N LEU A 235 -14.50 15.62 -0.07
CA LEU A 235 -15.04 16.96 0.17
C LEU A 235 -16.26 17.19 -0.72
N VAL A 236 -17.39 17.55 -0.11
CA VAL A 236 -18.69 17.72 -0.78
C VAL A 236 -19.19 19.15 -0.57
N ASN A 237 -20.17 19.57 -1.39
CA ASN A 237 -20.85 20.86 -1.28
C ASN A 237 -19.87 22.07 -1.32
N LEU A 238 -19.13 22.20 -2.42
CA LEU A 238 -18.13 23.27 -2.63
C LEU A 238 -17.03 23.34 -1.55
N ARG A 239 -16.68 22.18 -0.96
CA ARG A 239 -15.73 22.04 0.17
C ARG A 239 -16.25 22.60 1.50
N SER A 240 -17.56 22.77 1.69
CA SER A 240 -18.13 23.13 2.99
C SER A 240 -18.32 21.92 3.91
N GLN A 241 -18.32 20.70 3.35
CA GLN A 241 -18.54 19.46 4.09
C GLN A 241 -17.45 18.43 3.79
N ALA A 242 -16.99 17.74 4.82
CA ALA A 242 -16.08 16.60 4.71
C ALA A 242 -16.85 15.33 5.06
N VAL A 243 -16.89 14.39 4.13
CA VAL A 243 -17.58 13.11 4.26
C VAL A 243 -16.53 12.01 4.40
N PHE A 244 -16.61 11.26 5.48
CA PHE A 244 -15.74 10.12 5.75
C PHE A 244 -16.57 8.84 5.63
N HIS A 245 -16.26 8.02 4.64
CA HIS A 245 -16.97 6.78 4.36
C HIS A 245 -16.34 5.63 5.13
N VAL A 246 -17.13 4.91 5.92
CA VAL A 246 -16.69 3.73 6.66
C VAL A 246 -17.37 2.52 6.05
N ARG A 247 -16.64 1.73 5.24
CA ARG A 247 -17.16 0.53 4.59
C ARG A 247 -16.90 -0.68 5.48
N ILE A 248 -17.96 -1.33 5.94
CA ILE A 248 -17.90 -2.43 6.90
C ILE A 248 -18.62 -3.68 6.38
N ARG A 249 -18.15 -4.86 6.79
CA ARG A 249 -18.75 -6.16 6.49
C ARG A 249 -19.05 -6.93 7.77
N ARG A 250 -20.19 -7.64 7.82
CA ARG A 250 -20.62 -8.37 9.02
C ARG A 250 -19.84 -9.66 9.23
N LYS A 251 -19.50 -9.98 10.49
CA LYS A 251 -19.00 -11.32 10.87
C LYS A 251 -20.14 -12.33 10.94
N THR A 252 -20.18 -13.23 9.97
CA THR A 252 -21.34 -14.11 9.74
C THR A 252 -21.37 -15.36 10.62
N LEU A 253 -20.27 -15.71 11.31
CA LEU A 253 -20.14 -16.97 12.05
C LEU A 253 -21.22 -17.13 13.14
N PHE A 254 -21.49 -16.09 13.91
CA PHE A 254 -22.51 -16.11 14.96
C PHE A 254 -23.91 -16.37 14.38
N TYR A 255 -24.28 -15.63 13.32
CA TYR A 255 -25.59 -15.76 12.67
C TYR A 255 -25.73 -17.07 11.90
N THR A 256 -24.62 -17.62 11.38
CA THR A 256 -24.62 -18.92 10.72
C THR A 256 -25.01 -20.02 11.70
N VAL A 257 -24.44 -20.03 12.91
CA VAL A 257 -24.73 -21.04 13.93
C VAL A 257 -26.12 -20.85 14.56
N VAL A 258 -26.52 -19.60 14.83
CA VAL A 258 -27.75 -19.30 15.59
C VAL A 258 -28.98 -19.18 14.69
N LEU A 259 -28.85 -18.69 13.46
CA LEU A 259 -29.97 -18.45 12.55
C LEU A 259 -30.00 -19.43 11.37
N ILE A 260 -28.90 -19.61 10.65
CA ILE A 260 -28.90 -20.40 9.40
C ILE A 260 -29.07 -21.90 9.68
N ILE A 261 -28.23 -22.47 10.57
CA ILE A 261 -28.27 -23.92 10.87
C ILE A 261 -29.65 -24.37 11.37
N PRO A 262 -30.27 -23.72 12.39
CA PRO A 262 -31.60 -24.13 12.84
C PRO A 262 -32.65 -24.01 11.75
N THR A 263 -32.61 -22.95 10.95
CA THR A 263 -33.58 -22.71 9.87
C THR A 263 -33.52 -23.79 8.78
N VAL A 264 -32.31 -24.20 8.39
CA VAL A 264 -32.11 -25.32 7.46
C VAL A 264 -32.57 -26.64 8.07
N VAL A 265 -32.24 -26.91 9.34
CA VAL A 265 -32.71 -28.10 10.06
C VAL A 265 -34.24 -28.15 10.12
N MET A 266 -34.91 -27.04 10.39
CA MET A 266 -36.37 -26.95 10.43
C MET A 266 -37.00 -27.24 9.05
N ALA A 267 -36.38 -26.74 7.98
CA ALA A 267 -36.81 -27.05 6.62
C ALA A 267 -36.67 -28.56 6.30
N PHE A 268 -35.56 -29.19 6.69
CA PHE A 268 -35.39 -30.64 6.52
C PHE A 268 -36.35 -31.47 7.39
N LEU A 269 -36.61 -31.05 8.63
CA LEU A 269 -37.59 -31.71 9.51
C LEU A 269 -39.01 -31.67 8.93
N SER A 270 -39.36 -30.61 8.19
CA SER A 270 -40.66 -30.53 7.50
C SER A 270 -40.82 -31.62 6.44
N VAL A 271 -39.75 -31.98 5.74
CA VAL A 271 -39.72 -33.08 4.74
C VAL A 271 -39.66 -34.45 5.41
N ALA A 272 -38.96 -34.56 6.55
CA ALA A 272 -38.84 -35.78 7.33
C ALA A 272 -40.20 -36.35 7.81
N VAL A 273 -41.24 -35.51 7.88
CA VAL A 273 -42.63 -35.92 8.15
C VAL A 273 -43.11 -37.00 7.17
N PHE A 274 -42.72 -36.92 5.89
CA PHE A 274 -43.09 -37.90 4.86
C PHE A 274 -42.23 -39.18 4.88
N PHE A 275 -41.18 -39.24 5.71
CA PHE A 275 -40.47 -40.49 5.96
C PHE A 275 -41.23 -41.39 6.95
N LEU A 276 -41.92 -40.78 7.93
CA LEU A 276 -42.67 -41.50 8.95
C LEU A 276 -43.82 -42.34 8.33
N PRO A 277 -44.08 -43.55 8.87
CA PRO A 277 -45.20 -44.37 8.46
C PRO A 277 -46.54 -43.61 8.48
N THR A 278 -47.39 -43.84 7.47
CA THR A 278 -48.68 -43.14 7.28
C THR A 278 -49.73 -43.44 8.35
N ASP A 279 -49.51 -44.49 9.14
CA ASP A 279 -50.35 -44.94 10.25
C ASP A 279 -49.98 -44.30 11.60
N SER A 280 -48.85 -43.58 11.66
CA SER A 280 -48.37 -42.97 12.89
C SER A 280 -49.07 -41.63 13.18
N THR A 281 -49.71 -41.53 14.33
CA THR A 281 -50.28 -40.27 14.85
C THR A 281 -49.20 -39.24 15.17
N GLU A 282 -47.95 -39.68 15.42
CA GLU A 282 -46.79 -38.80 15.68
C GLU A 282 -46.46 -37.89 14.49
N LYS A 283 -46.86 -38.30 13.28
CA LYS A 283 -46.66 -37.51 12.05
C LYS A 283 -47.31 -36.13 12.14
N MET A 284 -48.54 -36.05 12.65
CA MET A 284 -49.29 -34.80 12.81
C MET A 284 -48.68 -33.90 13.90
N THR A 285 -48.30 -34.50 15.02
CA THR A 285 -47.68 -33.80 16.15
C THR A 285 -46.36 -33.15 15.75
N LEU A 286 -45.53 -33.86 14.98
CA LEU A 286 -44.27 -33.34 14.45
C LEU A 286 -44.51 -32.12 13.54
N THR A 287 -45.47 -32.20 12.61
CA THR A 287 -45.73 -31.09 11.66
C THR A 287 -46.21 -29.82 12.37
N ILE A 288 -47.09 -29.95 13.36
CA ILE A 288 -47.60 -28.82 14.17
C ILE A 288 -46.46 -28.20 15.00
N SER A 289 -45.59 -29.03 15.58
CA SER A 289 -44.43 -28.56 16.38
C SER A 289 -43.42 -27.79 15.51
N VAL A 290 -43.20 -28.25 14.28
CA VAL A 290 -42.34 -27.58 13.29
C VAL A 290 -42.96 -26.23 12.87
N LEU A 291 -44.28 -26.17 12.67
CA LEU A 291 -44.98 -24.91 12.36
C LEU A 291 -44.83 -23.87 13.47
N LEU A 292 -45.07 -24.25 14.73
CA LEU A 292 -44.93 -23.36 15.89
C LEU A 292 -43.50 -22.80 15.98
N SER A 293 -42.50 -23.67 15.79
CA SER A 293 -41.09 -23.29 15.83
C SER A 293 -40.73 -22.30 14.72
N ILE A 294 -41.21 -22.50 13.48
CA ILE A 294 -40.99 -21.55 12.37
C ILE A 294 -41.57 -20.16 12.69
N VAL A 295 -42.77 -20.10 13.28
CA VAL A 295 -43.40 -18.82 13.68
C VAL A 295 -42.57 -18.10 14.72
N VAL A 296 -42.05 -18.81 15.73
CA VAL A 296 -41.17 -18.22 16.75
C VAL A 296 -39.88 -17.67 16.12
N PHE A 297 -39.27 -18.41 15.19
CA PHE A 297 -38.06 -17.95 14.47
C PHE A 297 -38.33 -16.74 13.58
N LEU A 298 -39.48 -16.68 12.89
CA LEU A 298 -39.87 -15.51 12.09
C LEU A 298 -40.03 -14.26 12.96
N LEU A 299 -40.63 -14.39 14.15
CA LEU A 299 -40.74 -13.29 15.12
C LEU A 299 -39.38 -12.87 15.70
N LEU A 300 -38.44 -13.81 15.86
CA LEU A 300 -37.08 -13.51 16.31
C LEU A 300 -36.34 -12.66 15.27
N VAL A 301 -36.38 -13.06 13.99
CA VAL A 301 -35.73 -12.34 12.89
C VAL A 301 -36.29 -10.92 12.74
N SER A 302 -37.62 -10.76 12.84
CA SER A 302 -38.27 -9.44 12.82
C SER A 302 -37.89 -8.53 13.99
N LYS A 303 -37.39 -9.07 15.11
CA LYS A 303 -36.94 -8.27 16.25
C LYS A 303 -35.49 -7.79 16.13
N ILE A 304 -34.67 -8.50 15.35
CA ILE A 304 -33.25 -8.18 15.14
C ILE A 304 -33.09 -7.11 14.05
N LEU A 305 -33.98 -7.11 13.06
CA LEU A 305 -33.88 -6.23 11.89
C LEU A 305 -34.60 -4.89 12.10
N PRO A 306 -34.15 -3.83 11.40
CA PRO A 306 -34.84 -2.55 11.42
C PRO A 306 -36.28 -2.66 10.91
N PRO A 307 -37.25 -1.99 11.55
CA PRO A 307 -38.64 -1.96 11.08
C PRO A 307 -38.84 -1.09 9.82
N THR A 308 -37.84 -0.31 9.43
CA THR A 308 -37.88 0.68 8.34
C THR A 308 -37.27 0.18 7.03
N SER A 309 -36.83 -1.08 6.94
CA SER A 309 -36.21 -1.62 5.72
C SER A 309 -37.20 -1.65 4.55
N SER A 310 -36.82 -1.05 3.43
CA SER A 310 -37.60 -1.09 2.17
C SER A 310 -37.54 -2.46 1.48
N THR A 311 -36.57 -3.28 1.83
CA THR A 311 -36.31 -4.60 1.24
C THR A 311 -36.56 -5.72 2.25
N ILE A 312 -37.10 -6.86 1.78
CA ILE A 312 -37.30 -8.04 2.62
C ILE A 312 -36.00 -8.87 2.61
N PRO A 313 -35.42 -9.18 3.79
CA PRO A 313 -34.18 -9.97 3.88
C PRO A 313 -34.30 -11.36 3.26
N LEU A 314 -33.18 -11.83 2.71
CA LEU A 314 -33.06 -13.17 2.12
C LEU A 314 -33.53 -14.29 3.06
N MET A 315 -33.14 -14.22 4.34
CA MET A 315 -33.57 -15.21 5.35
C MET A 315 -35.08 -15.18 5.62
N ALA A 316 -35.71 -14.01 5.57
CA ALA A 316 -37.15 -13.89 5.75
C ALA A 316 -37.91 -14.51 4.55
N LYS A 317 -37.41 -14.32 3.31
CA LYS A 317 -37.95 -15.00 2.12
C LYS A 317 -37.86 -16.54 2.26
N TYR A 318 -36.74 -17.05 2.80
CA TYR A 318 -36.56 -18.49 3.04
C TYR A 318 -37.50 -19.06 4.10
N LEU A 319 -37.63 -18.38 5.25
CA LEU A 319 -38.55 -18.79 6.32
C LEU A 319 -40.00 -18.72 5.86
N LEU A 320 -40.37 -17.71 5.07
CA LEU A 320 -41.71 -17.58 4.50
C LEU A 320 -42.03 -18.73 3.52
N LEU A 321 -41.09 -19.08 2.64
CA LEU A 321 -41.22 -20.24 1.76
C LEU A 321 -41.41 -21.53 2.56
N THR A 322 -40.58 -21.73 3.60
CA THR A 322 -40.66 -22.91 4.47
C THR A 322 -41.97 -22.96 5.25
N PHE A 323 -42.48 -21.81 5.71
CA PHE A 323 -43.77 -21.69 6.36
C PHE A 323 -44.91 -22.11 5.44
N VAL A 324 -44.95 -21.58 4.20
CA VAL A 324 -45.96 -21.95 3.20
C VAL A 324 -45.88 -23.44 2.88
N LEU A 325 -44.67 -23.98 2.69
CA LEU A 325 -44.44 -25.40 2.42
C LEU A 325 -44.93 -26.30 3.57
N ASN A 326 -44.72 -25.87 4.82
CA ASN A 326 -45.18 -26.59 6.00
C ASN A 326 -46.72 -26.58 6.10
N VAL A 327 -47.37 -25.44 5.86
CA VAL A 327 -48.84 -25.36 5.83
C VAL A 327 -49.42 -26.30 4.76
N ILE A 328 -48.84 -26.34 3.56
CA ILE A 328 -49.25 -27.29 2.52
C ILE A 328 -49.01 -28.74 3.00
N THR A 329 -47.89 -29.01 3.66
CA THR A 329 -47.57 -30.32 4.25
C THR A 329 -48.64 -30.76 5.25
N ILE A 330 -49.12 -29.86 6.13
CA ILE A 330 -50.21 -30.14 7.08
C ILE A 330 -51.51 -30.50 6.33
N LEU A 331 -51.90 -29.70 5.34
CA LEU A 331 -53.13 -29.96 4.58
C LEU A 331 -53.06 -31.30 3.84
N VAL A 332 -51.94 -31.58 3.20
CA VAL A 332 -51.75 -32.80 2.42
C VAL A 332 -51.64 -34.03 3.33
N THR A 333 -51.00 -33.94 4.50
CA THR A 333 -50.96 -35.05 5.46
C THR A 333 -52.35 -35.40 6.00
N VAL A 334 -53.22 -34.42 6.24
CA VAL A 334 -54.64 -34.67 6.58
C VAL A 334 -55.35 -35.44 5.46
N ILE A 335 -55.10 -35.07 4.19
CA ILE A 335 -55.65 -35.77 3.03
C ILE A 335 -55.13 -37.21 2.95
N ILE A 336 -53.84 -37.44 3.17
CA ILE A 336 -53.22 -38.78 3.14
C ILE A 336 -53.83 -39.66 4.24
N ILE A 337 -53.99 -39.14 5.46
CA ILE A 337 -54.62 -39.86 6.57
C ILE A 337 -56.07 -40.19 6.22
N ASN A 338 -56.81 -39.25 5.62
CA ASN A 338 -58.18 -39.51 5.15
C ASN A 338 -58.22 -40.64 4.11
N VAL A 339 -57.30 -40.67 3.16
CA VAL A 339 -57.19 -41.73 2.15
C VAL A 339 -56.80 -43.07 2.78
N TYR A 340 -55.89 -43.06 3.77
CA TYR A 340 -55.42 -44.25 4.48
C TYR A 340 -56.55 -44.98 5.23
N PHE A 341 -57.49 -44.24 5.82
CA PHE A 341 -58.62 -44.82 6.57
C PHE A 341 -59.88 -45.09 5.72
N ARG A 342 -59.81 -44.98 4.37
CA ARG A 342 -60.97 -45.30 3.50
C ARG A 342 -61.32 -46.79 3.55
N SER A 343 -62.61 -47.08 3.66
CA SER A 343 -63.15 -48.45 3.67
C SER A 343 -64.16 -48.68 2.55
N PRO A 344 -64.41 -49.95 2.15
CA PRO A 344 -65.37 -50.33 1.10
C PRO A 344 -66.80 -49.85 1.35
N LYS A 345 -67.16 -49.62 2.63
CA LYS A 345 -68.48 -49.08 3.03
C LYS A 345 -68.63 -47.58 2.73
N THR A 346 -67.52 -46.86 2.62
CA THR A 346 -67.49 -45.40 2.44
C THR A 346 -67.19 -44.97 1.01
N HIS A 347 -66.29 -45.68 0.31
CA HIS A 347 -65.81 -45.29 -1.03
C HIS A 347 -65.45 -46.50 -1.89
N ARG A 348 -65.82 -46.49 -3.17
CA ARG A 348 -65.35 -47.45 -4.20
C ARG A 348 -64.22 -46.82 -5.03
N MET A 349 -63.14 -47.55 -5.25
CA MET A 349 -61.95 -47.03 -5.97
C MET A 349 -62.23 -46.90 -7.48
N PRO A 350 -62.13 -45.69 -8.07
CA PRO A 350 -62.28 -45.51 -9.51
C PRO A 350 -61.19 -46.25 -10.29
N ASN A 351 -61.54 -46.73 -11.49
CA ASN A 351 -60.62 -47.49 -12.35
C ASN A 351 -59.36 -46.69 -12.76
N TRP A 352 -59.47 -45.36 -12.85
CA TRP A 352 -58.34 -44.49 -13.15
C TRP A 352 -57.33 -44.43 -11.99
N VAL A 353 -57.79 -44.39 -10.74
CA VAL A 353 -56.94 -44.39 -9.53
C VAL A 353 -56.11 -45.68 -9.49
N ARG A 354 -56.75 -46.81 -9.79
CA ARG A 354 -56.09 -48.12 -9.88
C ARG A 354 -54.98 -48.12 -10.95
N ARG A 355 -55.24 -47.57 -12.14
CA ARG A 355 -54.22 -47.54 -13.21
C ARG A 355 -53.03 -46.66 -12.84
N ILE A 356 -53.27 -45.47 -12.30
CA ILE A 356 -52.21 -44.51 -11.97
C ILE A 356 -51.43 -44.95 -10.74
N PHE A 357 -52.08 -45.16 -9.60
CA PHE A 357 -51.39 -45.38 -8.34
C PHE A 357 -50.95 -46.83 -8.12
N ILE A 358 -51.65 -47.84 -8.64
CA ILE A 358 -51.28 -49.25 -8.39
C ILE A 358 -50.39 -49.82 -9.50
N ASN A 359 -50.56 -49.41 -10.77
CA ASN A 359 -49.82 -50.00 -11.89
C ASN A 359 -48.65 -49.13 -12.39
N PHE A 360 -48.81 -47.79 -12.41
CA PHE A 360 -47.83 -46.88 -13.01
C PHE A 360 -46.86 -46.30 -11.97
N MET A 361 -47.37 -45.64 -10.93
CA MET A 361 -46.58 -44.90 -9.94
C MET A 361 -45.56 -45.76 -9.16
N PRO A 362 -45.84 -47.03 -8.77
CA PRO A 362 -44.87 -47.86 -8.04
C PRO A 362 -43.64 -48.21 -8.87
N ARG A 363 -43.77 -48.23 -10.21
CA ARG A 363 -42.62 -48.45 -11.12
C ARG A 363 -41.71 -47.23 -11.16
N ILE A 364 -42.28 -46.02 -11.10
CA ILE A 364 -41.51 -44.76 -11.05
C ILE A 364 -40.82 -44.59 -9.70
N LEU A 365 -41.52 -44.90 -8.60
CA LEU A 365 -41.00 -44.75 -7.23
C LEU A 365 -40.19 -45.95 -6.73
N CYS A 366 -39.91 -46.94 -7.60
CA CYS A 366 -39.23 -48.20 -7.26
C CYS A 366 -39.81 -48.93 -6.02
N MET A 367 -41.11 -48.79 -5.76
CA MET A 367 -41.76 -49.42 -4.60
C MET A 367 -42.25 -50.81 -4.96
N GLN A 368 -41.83 -51.82 -4.19
CA GLN A 368 -42.44 -53.15 -4.27
C GLN A 368 -43.70 -53.19 -3.42
N ARG A 369 -44.80 -53.66 -4.01
CA ARG A 369 -46.05 -53.88 -3.28
C ARG A 369 -45.81 -54.95 -2.21
N PRO A 370 -46.14 -54.68 -0.93
CA PRO A 370 -46.11 -55.71 0.10
C PRO A 370 -47.01 -56.87 -0.36
N ARG A 371 -46.42 -58.05 -0.60
CA ARG A 371 -47.18 -59.25 -0.93
C ARG A 371 -47.96 -59.63 0.32
N SER A 372 -49.29 -59.68 0.26
CA SER A 372 -50.06 -60.12 1.42
C SER A 372 -49.63 -61.54 1.77
N THR A 373 -49.26 -61.77 3.03
CA THR A 373 -48.85 -63.07 3.58
C THR A 373 -49.89 -64.17 3.28
N MET A 374 -51.15 -63.75 3.12
CA MET A 374 -52.29 -64.61 2.80
C MET A 374 -52.34 -65.05 1.32
N ARG A 375 -51.88 -64.25 0.35
CA ARG A 375 -51.74 -64.68 -1.06
C ARG A 375 -50.63 -65.73 -1.22
N GLN A 376 -49.60 -65.66 -0.38
CA GLN A 376 -48.56 -66.67 -0.28
C GLN A 376 -49.15 -67.99 0.23
N ASN A 377 -49.90 -67.95 1.32
CA ASN A 377 -50.62 -69.13 1.83
C ASN A 377 -51.62 -69.67 0.80
N LEU A 378 -52.41 -68.83 0.12
CA LEU A 378 -53.34 -69.29 -0.92
C LEU A 378 -52.64 -69.90 -2.14
N GLN A 379 -51.47 -69.39 -2.57
CA GLN A 379 -50.69 -70.01 -3.64
C GLN A 379 -50.01 -71.31 -3.19
N GLU A 380 -49.58 -71.42 -1.92
CA GLU A 380 -49.08 -72.67 -1.36
C GLU A 380 -50.19 -73.71 -1.18
N THR A 381 -51.37 -73.32 -0.71
CA THR A 381 -52.55 -74.20 -0.59
C THR A 381 -53.06 -74.62 -1.96
N ARG A 382 -53.07 -73.73 -2.96
CA ARG A 382 -53.48 -74.04 -4.34
C ARG A 382 -52.46 -74.89 -5.10
N LYS A 383 -51.18 -74.88 -4.69
CA LYS A 383 -50.17 -75.85 -5.14
C LYS A 383 -50.26 -77.20 -4.39
N ARG A 384 -50.77 -77.22 -3.16
CA ARG A 384 -50.93 -78.45 -2.34
C ARG A 384 -52.29 -79.14 -2.53
N VAL A 385 -53.31 -78.47 -3.05
CA VAL A 385 -54.67 -79.01 -3.21
C VAL A 385 -55.11 -78.90 -4.67
N GLY A 386 -54.75 -79.92 -5.46
CA GLY A 386 -55.35 -80.19 -6.78
C GLY A 386 -56.70 -80.91 -6.67
N ALA A 387 -57.55 -80.53 -5.70
CA ALA A 387 -58.86 -81.12 -5.50
C ALA A 387 -59.95 -80.08 -5.80
N HIS A 388 -60.59 -80.22 -6.96
CA HIS A 388 -61.86 -79.58 -7.23
C HIS A 388 -62.93 -80.22 -6.34
N LEU A 389 -63.50 -79.47 -5.39
CA LEU A 389 -64.72 -79.88 -4.71
C LEU A 389 -65.85 -79.94 -5.77
N PRO A 390 -66.54 -81.08 -5.94
CA PRO A 390 -67.68 -81.18 -6.85
C PRO A 390 -68.85 -80.37 -6.27
N GLY A 391 -69.38 -79.44 -7.06
CA GLY A 391 -70.65 -78.79 -6.74
C GLY A 391 -71.77 -79.82 -6.59
N VAL A 392 -72.75 -79.51 -5.74
CA VAL A 392 -73.94 -80.32 -5.47
C VAL A 392 -74.56 -80.76 -6.80
N GLY A 393 -74.36 -82.02 -7.17
CA GLY A 393 -74.69 -82.55 -8.51
C GLY A 393 -73.72 -83.60 -9.07
N ARG A 394 -72.57 -83.88 -8.42
CA ARG A 394 -71.63 -84.95 -8.84
C ARG A 394 -71.05 -85.77 -7.69
N PHE A 395 -71.91 -86.39 -6.89
CA PHE A 395 -71.51 -87.52 -6.05
C PHE A 395 -71.91 -88.82 -6.76
N ALA A 396 -70.93 -89.55 -7.30
CA ALA A 396 -71.14 -90.90 -7.81
C ALA A 396 -70.85 -91.89 -6.67
N LEU A 397 -71.85 -92.67 -6.26
CA LEU A 397 -71.71 -93.78 -5.32
C LEU A 397 -71.32 -95.05 -6.12
N GLU A 398 -70.11 -95.56 -5.91
CA GLU A 398 -69.70 -96.90 -6.33
C GLU A 398 -70.39 -97.96 -5.45
N THR A 399 -71.07 -98.92 -6.06
CA THR A 399 -71.75 -100.03 -5.36
C THR A 399 -70.82 -101.25 -5.25
N GLY A 400 -70.41 -101.58 -4.02
CA GLY A 400 -69.83 -102.88 -3.66
C GLY A 400 -70.90 -103.99 -3.58
N PRO A 401 -70.49 -105.27 -3.49
CA PRO A 401 -71.37 -106.41 -3.79
C PRO A 401 -72.48 -106.65 -2.74
N HIS A 402 -73.71 -106.80 -3.23
CA HIS A 402 -74.94 -107.05 -2.46
C HIS A 402 -75.10 -108.52 -2.00
N HIS A 403 -75.81 -108.72 -0.89
CA HIS A 403 -76.05 -110.00 -0.20
C HIS A 403 -76.91 -111.03 -0.98
N PRO A 404 -76.82 -112.35 -0.67
CA PRO A 404 -77.25 -113.43 -1.57
C PRO A 404 -78.76 -113.76 -1.65
N HIS A 405 -79.67 -112.87 -1.23
CA HIS A 405 -81.11 -113.19 -1.25
C HIS A 405 -82.01 -111.99 -1.55
N CYS A 406 -81.74 -111.27 -2.65
CA CYS A 406 -82.69 -110.28 -3.17
C CYS A 406 -83.18 -110.69 -4.59
N PRO A 407 -84.49 -110.99 -4.77
CA PRO A 407 -85.05 -111.44 -6.02
C PRO A 407 -85.52 -110.23 -6.84
N SER A 408 -84.60 -109.56 -7.51
CA SER A 408 -84.88 -108.70 -8.68
C SER A 408 -83.59 -108.42 -9.43
N ALA A 409 -83.05 -109.48 -10.05
CA ALA A 409 -81.96 -109.40 -11.01
C ALA A 409 -82.46 -109.88 -12.39
N ALA A 410 -82.94 -108.95 -13.19
CA ALA A 410 -83.18 -109.04 -14.64
C ALA A 410 -83.59 -107.61 -15.06
N GLU A 411 -82.98 -106.90 -15.99
CA GLU A 411 -82.41 -107.28 -17.27
C GLU A 411 -81.38 -106.24 -17.75
N LYS A 412 -80.58 -106.65 -18.73
CA LYS A 412 -79.33 -106.05 -19.22
C LYS A 412 -79.53 -105.22 -20.51
N LYS A 413 -78.57 -104.30 -20.74
CA LYS A 413 -78.04 -103.78 -22.03
C LYS A 413 -78.95 -102.78 -22.82
N SER A 414 -78.45 -101.74 -23.52
CA SER A 414 -77.12 -101.38 -24.03
C SER A 414 -76.97 -99.88 -24.35
N ASP A 415 -75.73 -99.40 -24.20
CA ASP A 415 -74.96 -98.44 -24.99
C ASP A 415 -75.29 -96.94 -25.09
N ARG A 416 -74.19 -96.18 -24.90
CA ARG A 416 -74.05 -94.75 -24.65
C ARG A 416 -74.04 -93.91 -25.94
N LYS A 417 -74.68 -92.74 -25.88
CA LYS A 417 -74.12 -91.46 -26.34
C LYS A 417 -74.65 -90.32 -25.49
N GLY A 418 -73.73 -89.47 -25.03
CA GLY A 418 -74.00 -88.41 -24.06
C GLY A 418 -74.98 -87.36 -24.59
N SER A 419 -76.10 -87.24 -23.88
CA SER A 419 -76.90 -86.03 -23.80
C SER A 419 -77.05 -85.66 -22.33
N THR A 420 -77.05 -84.35 -22.12
CA THR A 420 -77.61 -83.61 -20.99
C THR A 420 -78.79 -84.34 -20.36
N MET A 421 -78.60 -84.95 -19.17
CA MET A 421 -79.70 -85.54 -18.42
C MET A 421 -80.54 -84.43 -17.78
N MET A 422 -81.73 -84.29 -18.35
CA MET A 422 -82.95 -83.84 -17.72
C MET A 422 -83.12 -84.50 -16.34
N ASN A 423 -83.61 -83.73 -15.36
CA ASN A 423 -84.06 -84.20 -14.07
C ASN A 423 -85.11 -85.32 -14.25
N ASP A 424 -84.72 -86.57 -13.99
CA ASP A 424 -85.64 -87.69 -13.87
C ASP A 424 -86.22 -87.69 -12.42
N PRO A 425 -87.52 -87.44 -12.22
CA PRO A 425 -88.12 -87.29 -10.88
C PRO A 425 -88.06 -88.55 -10.01
N LEU A 426 -87.66 -89.71 -10.56
CA LEU A 426 -87.68 -90.99 -9.87
C LEU A 426 -86.34 -91.39 -9.23
N THR A 427 -85.24 -90.66 -9.50
CA THR A 427 -83.91 -91.00 -8.93
C THR A 427 -83.47 -90.06 -7.80
N ALA A 428 -84.16 -88.93 -7.60
CA ALA A 428 -83.96 -88.02 -6.46
C ALA A 428 -84.51 -88.57 -5.13
N ALA A 429 -85.19 -89.72 -5.16
CA ALA A 429 -85.87 -90.32 -4.00
C ALA A 429 -84.99 -91.27 -3.16
N PHE A 430 -83.75 -91.58 -3.56
CA PHE A 430 -82.96 -92.66 -2.93
C PHE A 430 -81.79 -92.23 -2.03
N TYR A 431 -81.52 -90.94 -1.87
CA TYR A 431 -80.71 -90.38 -0.76
C TYR A 431 -81.16 -88.96 -0.43
N PRO A 432 -82.26 -88.76 0.32
CA PRO A 432 -82.55 -87.45 0.88
C PRO A 432 -81.44 -87.13 1.89
N LEU A 433 -80.55 -86.19 1.57
CA LEU A 433 -79.71 -85.55 2.57
C LEU A 433 -80.62 -85.12 3.72
N SER A 434 -80.27 -85.47 4.96
CA SER A 434 -81.13 -85.15 6.10
C SER A 434 -81.39 -83.64 6.15
N PRO A 435 -82.52 -83.19 6.72
CA PRO A 435 -82.78 -81.78 6.92
C PRO A 435 -81.63 -81.05 7.63
N GLU A 436 -80.87 -81.75 8.49
CA GLU A 436 -79.64 -81.20 9.08
C GLU A 436 -78.49 -81.06 8.08
N ALA A 437 -78.31 -82.01 7.17
CA ALA A 437 -77.24 -81.97 6.18
C ALA A 437 -77.42 -80.85 5.15
N LEU A 438 -78.66 -80.59 4.70
CA LEU A 438 -78.99 -79.44 3.84
C LEU A 438 -78.73 -78.10 4.55
N LYS A 439 -79.14 -77.98 5.83
CA LYS A 439 -78.83 -76.80 6.66
C LYS A 439 -77.32 -76.60 6.85
N ALA A 440 -76.55 -77.69 6.97
CA ALA A 440 -75.11 -77.63 7.10
C ALA A 440 -74.43 -77.13 5.80
N VAL A 441 -74.92 -77.57 4.64
CA VAL A 441 -74.42 -77.10 3.34
C VAL A 441 -74.73 -75.61 3.12
N ASP A 442 -75.95 -75.16 3.42
CA ASP A 442 -76.33 -73.74 3.36
C ASP A 442 -75.50 -72.88 4.34
N ALA A 443 -75.24 -73.40 5.54
CA ALA A 443 -74.40 -72.74 6.53
C ALA A 443 -72.93 -72.63 6.05
N VAL A 444 -72.39 -73.67 5.43
CA VAL A 444 -71.04 -73.66 4.87
C VAL A 444 -70.95 -72.73 3.66
N GLU A 445 -71.96 -72.67 2.79
CA GLU A 445 -72.01 -71.73 1.67
C GLU A 445 -72.12 -70.28 2.16
N TYR A 446 -72.94 -70.01 3.18
CA TYR A 446 -73.01 -68.71 3.84
C TYR A 446 -71.68 -68.30 4.47
N ILE A 447 -71.02 -69.19 5.21
CA ILE A 447 -69.70 -68.93 5.81
C ILE A 447 -68.65 -68.69 4.72
N THR A 448 -68.68 -69.47 3.64
CA THR A 448 -67.73 -69.33 2.52
C THR A 448 -67.95 -68.01 1.77
N ASP A 449 -69.20 -67.61 1.53
CA ASP A 449 -69.52 -66.33 0.89
C ASP A 449 -69.23 -65.13 1.82
N HIS A 450 -69.44 -65.29 3.13
CA HIS A 450 -69.07 -64.28 4.13
C HIS A 450 -67.55 -64.10 4.22
N LEU A 451 -66.78 -65.19 4.29
CA LEU A 451 -65.32 -65.16 4.29
C LEU A 451 -64.77 -64.57 2.99
N LYS A 452 -65.35 -64.90 1.83
CA LYS A 452 -64.99 -64.28 0.53
C LYS A 452 -65.25 -62.78 0.53
N LYS A 453 -66.43 -62.32 0.99
CA LYS A 453 -66.75 -60.89 1.08
C LYS A 453 -65.84 -60.16 2.07
N GLU A 454 -65.50 -60.79 3.19
CA GLU A 454 -64.56 -60.25 4.17
C GLU A 454 -63.13 -60.14 3.60
N GLU A 455 -62.71 -61.14 2.82
CA GLU A 455 -61.42 -61.15 2.13
C GLU A 455 -61.34 -60.07 1.04
N GLU A 456 -62.39 -59.93 0.22
CA GLU A 456 -62.49 -58.83 -0.75
C GLU A 456 -62.43 -57.47 -0.05
N HIS A 457 -63.19 -57.29 1.04
CA HIS A 457 -63.16 -56.05 1.83
C HIS A 457 -61.78 -55.76 2.43
N LYS A 458 -61.03 -56.79 2.86
CA LYS A 458 -59.66 -56.65 3.35
C LYS A 458 -58.70 -56.25 2.23
N MET A 459 -58.80 -56.88 1.05
CA MET A 459 -58.00 -56.54 -0.12
C MET A 459 -58.24 -55.10 -0.59
N PHE A 460 -59.48 -54.62 -0.60
CA PHE A 460 -59.80 -53.22 -0.93
C PHE A 460 -59.25 -52.22 0.09
N ARG A 461 -59.25 -52.56 1.39
CA ARG A 461 -58.62 -51.71 2.42
C ARG A 461 -57.10 -51.66 2.23
N ASP A 462 -56.46 -52.79 1.96
CA ASP A 462 -55.02 -52.85 1.72
C ASP A 462 -54.60 -52.11 0.44
N ASP A 463 -55.45 -52.12 -0.61
CA ASP A 463 -55.26 -51.29 -1.81
C ASP A 463 -55.27 -49.79 -1.47
N TRP A 464 -56.23 -49.30 -0.69
CA TRP A 464 -56.30 -47.89 -0.28
C TRP A 464 -55.13 -47.47 0.62
N LYS A 465 -54.72 -48.33 1.56
CA LYS A 465 -53.52 -48.11 2.37
C LYS A 465 -52.26 -48.00 1.52
N TYR A 466 -52.12 -48.89 0.52
CA TYR A 466 -51.00 -48.86 -0.41
C TYR A 466 -51.02 -47.58 -1.25
N VAL A 467 -52.18 -47.15 -1.75
CA VAL A 467 -52.35 -45.87 -2.46
C VAL A 467 -51.93 -44.68 -1.58
N ALA A 468 -52.33 -44.67 -0.30
CA ALA A 468 -51.90 -43.63 0.64
C ALA A 468 -50.37 -43.62 0.82
N MET A 469 -49.73 -44.79 0.96
CA MET A 469 -48.26 -44.90 1.04
C MET A 469 -47.56 -44.40 -0.23
N ILE A 470 -48.10 -44.69 -1.41
CA ILE A 470 -47.54 -44.24 -2.70
C ILE A 470 -47.62 -42.71 -2.81
N ILE A 471 -48.77 -42.12 -2.46
CA ILE A 471 -48.96 -40.67 -2.43
C ILE A 471 -47.95 -40.04 -1.46
N ASP A 472 -47.77 -40.63 -0.27
CA ASP A 472 -46.84 -40.16 0.74
C ASP A 472 -45.37 -40.14 0.26
N ARG A 473 -44.92 -41.21 -0.42
CA ARG A 473 -43.57 -41.29 -1.00
C ARG A 473 -43.38 -40.39 -2.21
N LEU A 474 -44.40 -40.23 -3.05
CA LEU A 474 -44.35 -39.28 -4.17
C LEU A 474 -44.12 -37.85 -3.65
N LEU A 475 -44.86 -37.46 -2.62
CA LEU A 475 -44.73 -36.15 -1.99
C LEU A 475 -43.39 -35.99 -1.29
N LEU A 476 -42.84 -37.04 -0.68
CA LEU A 476 -41.49 -37.00 -0.14
C LEU A 476 -40.47 -36.54 -1.20
N TYR A 477 -40.47 -37.11 -2.40
CA TYR A 477 -39.52 -36.72 -3.45
C TYR A 477 -39.78 -35.31 -3.98
N ILE A 478 -41.04 -34.92 -4.17
CA ILE A 478 -41.40 -33.58 -4.65
C ILE A 478 -40.97 -32.52 -3.63
N PHE A 479 -41.34 -32.70 -2.36
CA PHE A 479 -41.00 -31.76 -1.29
C PHE A 479 -39.49 -31.76 -1.01
N SER A 480 -38.81 -32.91 -1.05
CA SER A 480 -37.33 -32.95 -0.96
C SER A 480 -36.68 -32.14 -2.07
N GLY A 481 -37.15 -32.27 -3.32
CA GLY A 481 -36.63 -31.50 -4.45
C GLY A 481 -36.84 -29.99 -4.29
N ILE A 482 -38.03 -29.57 -3.86
CA ILE A 482 -38.35 -28.16 -3.60
C ILE A 482 -37.50 -27.61 -2.45
N THR A 483 -37.35 -28.35 -1.34
CA THR A 483 -36.58 -27.92 -0.17
C THR A 483 -35.08 -27.84 -0.48
N ILE A 484 -34.50 -28.84 -1.14
CA ILE A 484 -33.08 -28.84 -1.51
C ILE A 484 -32.81 -27.75 -2.55
N GLY A 485 -33.61 -27.68 -3.62
CA GLY A 485 -33.48 -26.67 -4.66
C GLY A 485 -33.65 -25.24 -4.14
N GLY A 486 -34.66 -25.00 -3.29
CA GLY A 486 -34.88 -23.72 -2.63
C GLY A 486 -33.75 -23.34 -1.67
N THR A 487 -33.21 -24.29 -0.91
CA THR A 487 -32.09 -24.06 0.01
C THR A 487 -30.81 -23.72 -0.75
N CYS A 488 -30.48 -24.47 -1.80
CA CYS A 488 -29.32 -24.18 -2.65
C CYS A 488 -29.48 -22.84 -3.37
N GLY A 489 -30.62 -22.59 -4.02
CA GLY A 489 -30.85 -21.34 -4.78
C GLY A 489 -30.71 -20.08 -3.92
N ILE A 490 -31.17 -20.14 -2.67
CA ILE A 490 -31.11 -19.01 -1.75
C ILE A 490 -29.71 -18.85 -1.16
N LEU A 491 -29.04 -19.93 -0.72
CA LEU A 491 -27.67 -19.82 -0.18
C LEU A 491 -26.65 -19.37 -1.25
N PHE A 492 -26.80 -19.81 -2.50
CA PHE A 492 -25.92 -19.38 -3.60
C PHE A 492 -26.27 -18.01 -4.18
N SER A 493 -27.42 -17.43 -3.85
CA SER A 493 -27.77 -16.07 -4.29
C SER A 493 -27.01 -14.97 -3.53
N ALA A 494 -26.42 -15.28 -2.37
CA ALA A 494 -25.68 -14.29 -1.59
C ALA A 494 -24.21 -14.20 -2.08
N PRO A 495 -23.73 -13.01 -2.46
CA PRO A 495 -22.47 -12.84 -3.20
C PRO A 495 -21.22 -13.17 -2.38
N THR A 496 -21.26 -13.03 -1.06
CA THR A 496 -20.08 -13.07 -0.16
C THR A 496 -20.04 -14.31 0.74
N VAL A 497 -20.88 -15.31 0.51
CA VAL A 497 -21.03 -16.49 1.39
C VAL A 497 -19.75 -17.29 1.57
N PHE A 498 -18.89 -17.33 0.54
CA PHE A 498 -17.66 -18.13 0.53
C PHE A 498 -16.38 -17.29 0.65
N GLU A 499 -16.50 -15.98 0.84
CA GLU A 499 -15.35 -15.09 0.92
C GLU A 499 -14.89 -14.94 2.38
N SER A 500 -13.68 -15.41 2.69
CA SER A 500 -13.05 -15.21 3.99
C SER A 500 -12.15 -13.99 3.97
N ILE A 501 -12.38 -13.05 4.89
CA ILE A 501 -11.53 -11.87 5.07
C ILE A 501 -10.50 -12.13 6.16
N ASP A 502 -9.24 -11.79 5.85
CA ASP A 502 -8.21 -11.58 6.87
C ASP A 502 -8.14 -10.09 7.24
N GLN A 503 -8.76 -9.76 8.37
CA GLN A 503 -8.88 -8.37 8.83
C GLN A 503 -7.53 -7.72 9.13
N MET A 504 -6.53 -8.49 9.57
CA MET A 504 -5.21 -7.94 9.90
C MET A 504 -4.49 -7.46 8.64
N THR A 505 -4.59 -8.25 7.56
CA THR A 505 -3.97 -7.90 6.27
C THR A 505 -4.61 -6.65 5.67
N ILE A 506 -5.95 -6.52 5.73
CA ILE A 506 -6.65 -5.33 5.20
C ILE A 506 -6.27 -4.07 6.00
N ILE A 507 -6.24 -4.15 7.33
CA ILE A 507 -5.85 -3.01 8.18
C ILE A 507 -4.41 -2.56 7.86
N GLU A 508 -3.47 -3.50 7.73
CA GLU A 508 -2.09 -3.16 7.35
C GLU A 508 -2.01 -2.54 5.95
N GLN A 509 -2.79 -3.01 4.97
CA GLN A 509 -2.87 -2.39 3.66
C GLN A 509 -3.42 -0.96 3.72
N LEU A 510 -4.48 -0.72 4.49
CA LEU A 510 -5.05 0.63 4.67
C LEU A 510 -4.06 1.57 5.36
N LYS A 511 -3.31 1.09 6.36
CA LYS A 511 -2.21 1.86 6.98
C LYS A 511 -1.12 2.21 5.96
N LEU A 512 -0.77 1.29 5.07
CA LEU A 512 0.22 1.53 4.02
C LEU A 512 -0.30 2.52 2.97
N LEU A 513 -1.56 2.44 2.58
CA LEU A 513 -2.18 3.40 1.64
C LEU A 513 -2.18 4.82 2.23
N TYR A 514 -2.56 4.95 3.51
CA TYR A 514 -2.48 6.22 4.23
C TYR A 514 -1.05 6.79 4.25
N LYS A 515 -0.04 5.95 4.54
CA LYS A 515 1.39 6.35 4.52
C LYS A 515 1.92 6.65 3.12
N ARG A 516 1.45 5.96 2.08
CA ARG A 516 1.94 6.13 0.71
C ARG A 516 1.60 7.51 0.15
N GLU A 517 0.50 8.12 0.60
CA GLU A 517 0.15 9.51 0.25
C GLU A 517 0.97 10.55 1.06
N MET A 518 1.69 10.15 2.11
CA MET A 518 2.69 10.99 2.78
C MET A 518 4.04 11.05 2.03
N ALA A 519 4.28 10.09 1.13
CA ALA A 519 5.48 10.08 0.28
C ALA A 519 5.35 11.10 -0.85
N ILE A 520 6.36 11.97 -0.98
CA ILE A 520 6.41 13.02 -1.98
C ILE A 520 6.79 12.42 -3.32
N ASN A 521 5.82 12.38 -4.22
CA ASN A 521 6.08 12.02 -5.61
C ASN A 521 6.58 13.23 -6.39
N SER A 522 7.38 12.95 -7.42
CA SER A 522 7.76 13.95 -8.42
C SER A 522 6.54 14.68 -8.98
N PRO A 523 6.53 16.03 -8.99
CA PRO A 523 5.51 16.81 -9.69
C PRO A 523 5.68 16.73 -11.21
N TYR A 524 6.85 16.29 -11.69
CA TYR A 524 7.16 16.15 -13.10
C TYR A 524 6.63 14.83 -13.67
N PRO A 525 6.21 14.81 -14.94
CA PRO A 525 5.74 13.59 -15.59
C PRO A 525 6.80 12.50 -15.54
N SER A 526 6.34 11.26 -15.38
CA SER A 526 7.22 10.09 -15.40
C SER A 526 7.85 9.96 -16.79
N VAL A 527 9.16 9.68 -16.79
CA VAL A 527 9.95 9.40 -17.98
C VAL A 527 9.94 7.90 -18.21
N GLU A 528 9.92 7.51 -19.48
CA GLU A 528 10.00 6.10 -19.86
C GLU A 528 11.32 5.49 -19.40
N ILE A 529 11.21 4.33 -18.73
CA ILE A 529 12.36 3.60 -18.22
C ILE A 529 13.10 2.97 -19.41
N CYS A 530 14.30 3.47 -19.70
CA CYS A 530 15.07 3.06 -20.85
C CYS A 530 15.59 1.62 -20.68
N GLN A 531 15.37 0.78 -21.69
CA GLN A 531 15.83 -0.61 -21.74
C GLN A 531 17.06 -0.80 -22.64
N ALA A 532 17.45 0.22 -23.40
CA ALA A 532 18.57 0.13 -24.34
C ALA A 532 19.92 0.35 -23.64
N PRO A 533 21.02 -0.23 -24.15
CA PRO A 533 22.35 0.07 -23.67
C PRO A 533 22.71 1.54 -23.96
N THR A 534 23.59 2.10 -23.13
CA THR A 534 23.87 3.55 -23.16
C THR A 534 24.46 4.01 -24.48
N HIS A 535 25.31 3.20 -25.13
CA HIS A 535 25.88 3.58 -26.42
C HIS A 535 24.83 3.70 -27.53
N GLU A 536 23.80 2.85 -27.56
CA GLU A 536 22.72 2.94 -28.58
C GLU A 536 21.92 4.23 -28.42
N LEU A 537 21.63 4.63 -27.17
CA LEU A 537 20.99 5.91 -26.88
C LEU A 537 21.84 7.07 -27.40
N LEU A 538 23.14 7.07 -27.07
CA LEU A 538 24.06 8.14 -27.48
C LEU A 538 24.29 8.17 -28.99
N ASP A 539 24.35 7.02 -29.65
CA ASP A 539 24.44 6.93 -31.11
C ASP A 539 23.24 7.57 -31.80
N GLY A 540 22.04 7.37 -31.25
CA GLY A 540 20.83 8.01 -31.72
C GLY A 540 20.97 9.54 -31.78
N TYR A 541 21.52 10.16 -30.74
CA TYR A 541 21.77 11.60 -30.70
C TYR A 541 22.96 12.02 -31.57
N ILE A 542 24.12 11.35 -31.45
CA ILE A 542 25.34 11.69 -32.19
C ILE A 542 25.09 11.64 -33.70
N LEU A 543 24.37 10.62 -34.19
CA LEU A 543 24.04 10.51 -35.62
C LEU A 543 23.10 11.61 -36.09
N GLN A 544 22.18 12.10 -35.23
CA GLN A 544 21.36 13.27 -35.55
C GLN A 544 22.21 14.54 -35.70
N TRP A 545 23.19 14.73 -34.81
CA TRP A 545 24.10 15.87 -34.87
C TRP A 545 25.02 15.81 -36.10
N ILE A 546 25.57 14.64 -36.41
CA ILE A 546 26.38 14.42 -37.63
C ILE A 546 25.56 14.72 -38.89
N LYS A 547 24.28 14.31 -38.94
CA LYS A 547 23.38 14.62 -40.06
C LYS A 547 23.13 16.12 -40.21
N ARG A 548 23.06 16.87 -39.09
CA ARG A 548 22.86 18.32 -39.10
C ARG A 548 24.11 19.06 -39.56
N ASN A 549 25.27 18.75 -38.96
CA ASN A 549 26.58 19.25 -39.39
C ASN A 549 27.71 18.33 -38.86
N PRO A 550 28.43 17.60 -39.73
CA PRO A 550 29.48 16.68 -39.29
C PRO A 550 30.72 17.37 -38.70
N ASN A 551 30.91 18.66 -39.00
CA ASN A 551 32.05 19.45 -38.56
C ASN A 551 31.76 20.24 -37.27
N THR A 552 30.60 20.03 -36.63
CA THR A 552 30.34 20.62 -35.32
C THR A 552 31.31 20.05 -34.29
N ASP A 553 32.03 20.93 -33.61
CA ASP A 553 32.90 20.60 -32.50
C ASP A 553 32.08 19.97 -31.37
N ALA A 554 32.52 18.80 -30.89
CA ALA A 554 31.96 18.16 -29.69
C ALA A 554 32.72 18.63 -28.46
N PHE A 555 34.05 18.52 -28.47
CA PHE A 555 34.90 18.95 -27.36
C PHE A 555 36.06 19.84 -27.84
N ILE A 556 36.34 20.89 -27.07
CA ILE A 556 37.41 21.86 -27.29
C ILE A 556 38.22 21.95 -25.99
N ASN A 557 39.54 21.84 -26.06
CA ASN A 557 40.41 22.08 -24.91
C ASN A 557 40.49 23.60 -24.63
N ALA A 558 40.21 24.01 -23.38
CA ALA A 558 40.23 25.41 -22.98
C ALA A 558 41.63 26.05 -23.03
N GLU A 559 42.68 25.28 -22.71
CA GLU A 559 44.07 25.77 -22.67
C GLU A 559 44.69 25.86 -24.07
N ASP A 560 44.36 24.89 -24.94
CA ASP A 560 44.80 24.84 -26.33
C ASP A 560 43.60 24.57 -27.26
N PRO A 561 42.92 25.61 -27.76
CA PRO A 561 41.78 25.45 -28.64
C PRO A 561 42.10 24.77 -29.98
N SER A 562 43.38 24.59 -30.34
CA SER A 562 43.74 23.79 -31.52
C SER A 562 43.43 22.30 -31.30
N GLN A 563 43.43 21.84 -30.05
CA GLN A 563 42.99 20.52 -29.64
C GLN A 563 41.46 20.48 -29.52
N ARG A 564 40.82 19.95 -30.55
CA ARG A 564 39.37 19.80 -30.63
C ARG A 564 38.99 18.51 -31.34
N ILE A 565 37.79 18.03 -31.07
CA ILE A 565 37.22 16.84 -31.72
C ILE A 565 35.78 17.13 -32.15
N SER A 566 35.46 16.85 -33.41
CA SER A 566 34.09 16.98 -33.92
C SER A 566 33.21 15.79 -33.53
N TYR A 567 31.89 15.93 -33.60
CA TYR A 567 30.97 14.80 -33.36
C TYR A 567 31.21 13.62 -34.31
N LYS A 568 31.64 13.89 -35.56
CA LYS A 568 32.02 12.84 -36.50
C LYS A 568 33.28 12.11 -36.04
N GLN A 569 34.32 12.85 -35.63
CA GLN A 569 35.56 12.24 -35.12
C GLN A 569 35.30 11.47 -33.82
N LEU A 570 34.48 12.01 -32.91
CA LEU A 570 34.05 11.34 -31.68
C LEU A 570 33.43 9.97 -31.98
N TYR A 571 32.53 9.91 -32.96
CA TYR A 571 31.90 8.68 -33.42
C TYR A 571 32.93 7.70 -34.03
N ASP A 572 33.73 8.14 -35.01
CA ASP A 572 34.68 7.27 -35.72
C ASP A 572 35.81 6.75 -34.82
N PHE A 573 36.36 7.61 -33.96
CA PHE A 573 37.41 7.22 -33.00
C PHE A 573 36.87 6.23 -31.97
N SER A 574 35.61 6.34 -31.56
CA SER A 574 35.01 5.38 -30.63
C SER A 574 34.94 3.96 -31.22
N PHE A 575 34.66 3.80 -32.52
CA PHE A 575 34.68 2.49 -33.21
C PHE A 575 36.09 1.94 -33.39
N SER A 576 37.02 2.82 -33.76
CA SER A 576 38.44 2.48 -33.95
C SER A 576 39.03 1.94 -32.65
N LEU A 577 38.74 2.64 -31.55
CA LEU A 577 39.18 2.26 -30.21
C LEU A 577 38.49 0.99 -29.71
N ALA A 578 37.18 0.83 -29.90
CA ALA A 578 36.46 -0.40 -29.55
C ALA A 578 37.03 -1.63 -30.30
N THR A 579 37.46 -1.45 -31.55
CA THR A 579 38.11 -2.50 -32.35
C THR A 579 39.47 -2.90 -31.74
N LEU A 580 40.29 -1.91 -31.36
CA LEU A 580 41.57 -2.16 -30.69
C LEU A 580 41.37 -2.93 -29.37
N LEU A 581 40.43 -2.47 -28.53
CA LEU A 581 40.15 -3.10 -27.24
C LEU A 581 39.70 -4.56 -27.42
N THR A 582 38.84 -4.83 -28.40
CA THR A 582 38.42 -6.18 -28.74
C THR A 582 39.61 -7.08 -29.13
N LYS A 583 40.53 -6.57 -29.97
CA LYS A 583 41.76 -7.30 -30.36
C LYS A 583 42.68 -7.60 -29.18
N ARG A 584 42.61 -6.80 -28.11
CA ARG A 584 43.34 -7.02 -26.85
C ARG A 584 42.59 -7.88 -25.84
N GLY A 585 41.46 -8.48 -26.24
CA GLY A 585 40.66 -9.39 -25.41
C GLY A 585 39.86 -8.69 -24.31
N PHE A 586 39.47 -7.43 -24.54
CA PHE A 586 38.54 -6.68 -23.70
C PHE A 586 37.13 -6.76 -24.29
N GLY A 587 36.12 -7.00 -23.46
CA GLY A 587 34.74 -7.18 -23.93
C GLY A 587 33.68 -6.95 -22.86
N HIS A 588 32.53 -7.60 -23.05
CA HIS A 588 31.34 -7.42 -22.21
C HIS A 588 31.61 -7.66 -20.72
N LEU A 589 31.13 -6.74 -19.88
CA LEU A 589 31.29 -6.71 -18.42
C LEU A 589 32.74 -6.58 -17.91
N ASP A 590 33.72 -6.38 -18.78
CA ASP A 590 35.08 -6.04 -18.35
C ASP A 590 35.15 -4.59 -17.88
N VAL A 591 36.04 -4.29 -16.93
CA VAL A 591 36.18 -2.94 -16.38
C VAL A 591 37.34 -2.19 -17.05
N ALA A 592 37.01 -1.04 -17.64
CA ALA A 592 37.97 -0.05 -18.12
C ALA A 592 38.02 1.15 -17.17
N SER A 593 39.21 1.50 -16.71
CA SER A 593 39.42 2.66 -15.83
C SER A 593 40.08 3.81 -16.56
N VAL A 594 39.79 5.03 -16.16
CA VAL A 594 40.46 6.24 -16.67
C VAL A 594 41.08 7.03 -15.53
N VAL A 595 42.37 7.33 -15.64
CA VAL A 595 43.17 8.12 -14.71
C VAL A 595 43.67 9.34 -15.47
N LEU A 596 42.80 10.32 -15.65
CA LEU A 596 43.09 11.54 -16.41
C LEU A 596 42.48 12.75 -15.72
N PRO A 597 43.11 13.94 -15.82
CA PRO A 597 42.38 15.19 -15.66
C PRO A 597 41.28 15.29 -16.73
N ASN A 598 40.41 16.27 -16.58
CA ASN A 598 39.39 16.55 -17.58
C ASN A 598 40.05 16.77 -18.95
N SER A 599 39.58 16.06 -19.97
CA SER A 599 40.24 16.03 -21.27
C SER A 599 39.27 15.63 -22.39
N ILE A 600 39.60 15.97 -23.63
CA ILE A 600 38.73 15.75 -24.80
C ILE A 600 38.59 14.26 -25.15
N GLU A 601 39.55 13.43 -24.73
CA GLU A 601 39.58 11.99 -25.01
C GLU A 601 38.59 11.19 -24.15
N TYR A 602 38.11 11.74 -23.03
CA TYR A 602 37.25 11.07 -22.05
C TYR A 602 35.97 10.52 -22.67
N GLY A 603 35.28 11.33 -23.49
CA GLY A 603 34.03 10.94 -24.14
C GLY A 603 34.22 9.83 -25.18
N THR A 604 35.29 9.91 -25.97
CA THR A 604 35.64 8.88 -26.98
C THR A 604 35.94 7.54 -26.33
N PHE A 605 36.72 7.54 -25.24
CA PHE A 605 37.03 6.31 -24.49
C PHE A 605 35.79 5.68 -23.88
N TYR A 606 34.93 6.50 -23.25
CA TYR A 606 33.67 6.01 -22.70
C TYR A 606 32.78 5.37 -23.78
N LEU A 607 32.58 6.03 -24.92
CA LEU A 607 31.77 5.48 -26.01
C LEU A 607 32.35 4.14 -26.51
N ALA A 608 33.66 4.03 -26.66
CA ALA A 608 34.31 2.78 -27.05
C ALA A 608 34.07 1.63 -26.05
N VAL A 609 34.18 1.91 -24.75
CA VAL A 609 33.91 0.94 -23.67
C VAL A 609 32.43 0.54 -23.66
N SER A 610 31.53 1.53 -23.73
CA SER A 610 30.08 1.30 -23.69
C SER A 610 29.58 0.47 -24.88
N ARG A 611 30.17 0.65 -26.08
CA ARG A 611 29.89 -0.15 -27.29
C ARG A 611 30.18 -1.64 -27.13
N LEU A 612 31.14 -1.99 -26.29
CA LEU A 612 31.49 -3.38 -26.01
C LEU A 612 30.63 -3.97 -24.89
N GLY A 613 29.66 -3.22 -24.35
CA GLY A 613 28.88 -3.61 -23.18
C GLY A 613 29.77 -3.77 -21.94
N ALA A 614 30.88 -3.03 -21.89
CA ALA A 614 31.85 -3.06 -20.82
C ALA A 614 31.61 -1.94 -19.80
N ILE A 615 32.23 -2.04 -18.63
CA ILE A 615 32.00 -1.16 -17.48
C ILE A 615 33.04 -0.04 -17.48
N PHE A 616 32.58 1.20 -17.37
CA PHE A 616 33.45 2.37 -17.26
C PHE A 616 33.64 2.81 -15.81
N SER A 617 34.89 3.04 -15.37
CA SER A 617 35.21 3.52 -14.02
C SER A 617 36.13 4.74 -14.05
N GLY A 618 35.69 5.85 -13.45
CA GLY A 618 36.52 7.04 -13.28
C GLY A 618 37.43 6.93 -12.06
N VAL A 619 38.70 7.29 -12.22
CA VAL A 619 39.69 7.39 -11.14
C VAL A 619 40.22 8.83 -11.09
N SER A 620 40.38 9.39 -9.91
CA SER A 620 40.92 10.74 -9.78
C SER A 620 42.40 10.77 -10.19
N ALA A 621 42.75 11.70 -11.09
CA ALA A 621 44.15 11.95 -11.46
C ALA A 621 44.99 12.52 -10.31
N SER A 622 44.35 12.99 -9.22
CA SER A 622 45.04 13.47 -8.01
C SER A 622 45.42 12.34 -7.05
N PHE A 623 44.96 11.10 -7.27
CA PHE A 623 45.24 9.99 -6.39
C PHE A 623 46.71 9.53 -6.43
N THR A 624 47.18 9.06 -5.29
CA THR A 624 48.48 8.38 -5.16
C THR A 624 48.44 7.03 -5.88
N ALA A 625 49.62 6.47 -6.22
CA ALA A 625 49.71 5.15 -6.83
C ALA A 625 49.03 4.05 -5.99
N ASP A 626 49.02 4.18 -4.66
CA ASP A 626 48.36 3.24 -3.75
C ASP A 626 46.83 3.36 -3.76
N GLU A 627 46.30 4.57 -3.90
CA GLU A 627 44.86 4.81 -4.05
C GLU A 627 44.36 4.28 -5.39
N ILE A 628 45.09 4.56 -6.47
CA ILE A 628 44.80 4.04 -7.81
C ILE A 628 44.86 2.50 -7.79
N GLY A 629 45.93 1.93 -7.23
CA GLY A 629 46.12 0.48 -7.15
C GLY A 629 45.00 -0.22 -6.36
N ARG A 630 44.55 0.38 -5.24
CA ARG A 630 43.39 -0.15 -4.48
C ARG A 630 42.12 -0.18 -5.33
N GLN A 631 41.83 0.87 -6.10
CA GLN A 631 40.65 0.90 -6.96
C GLN A 631 40.77 -0.11 -8.10
N PHE A 632 41.95 -0.25 -8.74
CA PHE A 632 42.19 -1.25 -9.80
C PHE A 632 42.04 -2.70 -9.32
N VAL A 633 42.48 -2.99 -8.10
CA VAL A 633 42.30 -4.32 -7.50
C VAL A 633 40.84 -4.55 -7.13
N ASP A 634 40.13 -3.55 -6.59
CA ASP A 634 38.73 -3.69 -6.21
C ASP A 634 37.80 -3.90 -7.42
N ASN A 635 38.03 -3.15 -8.51
CA ASN A 635 37.24 -3.24 -9.73
C ASN A 635 37.77 -4.24 -10.78
N GLN A 636 38.90 -4.91 -10.51
CA GLN A 636 39.50 -5.89 -11.43
C GLN A 636 39.76 -5.32 -12.84
N CYS A 637 40.31 -4.11 -12.90
CA CYS A 637 40.52 -3.37 -14.14
C CYS A 637 41.35 -4.18 -15.17
N LYS A 638 40.93 -4.15 -16.44
CA LYS A 638 41.66 -4.78 -17.56
C LYS A 638 42.33 -3.78 -18.51
N VAL A 639 41.75 -2.59 -18.64
CA VAL A 639 42.21 -1.53 -19.55
C VAL A 639 42.26 -0.22 -18.79
N VAL A 640 43.38 0.49 -18.87
CA VAL A 640 43.53 1.82 -18.27
C VAL A 640 43.85 2.86 -19.33
N MET A 641 43.17 4.00 -19.28
CA MET A 641 43.54 5.20 -20.03
C MET A 641 44.17 6.24 -19.10
N THR A 642 45.32 6.80 -19.48
CA THR A 642 46.10 7.77 -18.69
C THR A 642 46.81 8.75 -19.62
N ASP A 643 47.48 9.76 -19.07
CA ASP A 643 48.37 10.67 -19.77
C ASP A 643 49.81 10.53 -19.26
N THR A 644 50.72 11.25 -19.92
CA THR A 644 52.14 11.31 -19.54
C THR A 644 52.39 11.96 -18.17
N GLU A 645 51.44 12.72 -17.60
CA GLU A 645 51.54 13.28 -16.24
C GLU A 645 51.24 12.21 -15.16
N CYS A 646 50.31 11.31 -15.44
CA CYS A 646 49.88 10.27 -14.49
C CYS A 646 50.55 8.90 -14.71
N ILE A 647 51.25 8.71 -15.83
CA ILE A 647 51.71 7.39 -16.30
C ILE A 647 52.57 6.64 -15.29
N GLU A 648 53.51 7.29 -14.59
CA GLU A 648 54.40 6.64 -13.62
C GLU A 648 53.60 6.04 -12.46
N ARG A 649 52.65 6.82 -11.92
CA ARG A 649 51.76 6.37 -10.83
C ARG A 649 50.85 5.24 -11.31
N VAL A 650 50.40 5.29 -12.56
CA VAL A 650 49.55 4.25 -13.16
C VAL A 650 50.32 2.95 -13.38
N ILE A 651 51.56 2.99 -13.87
CA ILE A 651 52.41 1.80 -14.04
C ILE A 651 52.69 1.17 -12.67
N GLN A 652 53.03 1.98 -11.67
CA GLN A 652 53.23 1.50 -10.31
C GLN A 652 51.96 0.86 -9.74
N ALA A 653 50.79 1.48 -9.94
CA ALA A 653 49.51 0.92 -9.52
C ALA A 653 49.15 -0.36 -10.29
N ALA A 654 49.46 -0.42 -11.59
CA ALA A 654 49.16 -1.56 -12.45
C ALA A 654 49.95 -2.81 -12.04
N SER A 655 51.16 -2.65 -11.51
CA SER A 655 51.93 -3.77 -10.95
C SER A 655 51.19 -4.53 -9.83
N LYS A 656 50.22 -3.89 -9.16
CA LYS A 656 49.40 -4.48 -8.09
C LYS A 656 48.15 -5.20 -8.61
N CYS A 657 47.77 -5.00 -9.89
CA CYS A 657 46.60 -5.61 -10.51
C CYS A 657 46.99 -6.37 -11.79
N PRO A 658 47.19 -7.71 -11.70
CA PRO A 658 47.69 -8.51 -12.82
C PRO A 658 46.69 -8.64 -13.99
N HIS A 659 45.45 -8.20 -13.80
CA HIS A 659 44.41 -8.26 -14.82
C HIS A 659 44.53 -7.14 -15.87
N ILE A 660 45.31 -6.09 -15.59
CA ILE A 660 45.54 -5.00 -16.55
C ILE A 660 46.39 -5.53 -17.71
N LYS A 661 45.80 -5.57 -18.90
CA LYS A 661 46.45 -6.06 -20.14
C LYS A 661 46.87 -4.94 -21.07
N THR A 662 46.22 -3.78 -20.96
CA THR A 662 46.40 -2.66 -21.90
C THR A 662 46.39 -1.34 -21.14
N ILE A 663 47.42 -0.53 -21.36
CA ILE A 663 47.50 0.86 -20.90
C ILE A 663 47.57 1.74 -22.15
N ILE A 664 46.63 2.68 -22.27
CA ILE A 664 46.56 3.66 -23.34
C ILE A 664 47.00 5.01 -22.77
N CYS A 665 48.01 5.62 -23.39
CA CYS A 665 48.61 6.85 -22.91
C CYS A 665 48.38 7.98 -23.90
N VAL A 666 47.89 9.12 -23.42
CA VAL A 666 47.82 10.37 -24.17
C VAL A 666 49.14 11.13 -23.95
N SER A 667 49.88 11.42 -25.03
CA SER A 667 51.07 12.28 -24.94
C SER A 667 50.64 13.74 -24.74
N ARG A 668 51.11 14.37 -23.66
CA ARG A 668 51.00 15.81 -23.44
C ARG A 668 52.36 16.47 -23.73
N ASP A 669 52.35 17.58 -24.46
CA ASP A 669 53.54 18.36 -24.83
C ASP A 669 54.67 17.57 -25.53
N GLY A 670 54.31 16.51 -26.25
CA GLY A 670 55.27 15.65 -26.94
C GLY A 670 56.13 14.78 -26.01
N ALA A 671 55.71 14.61 -24.75
CA ALA A 671 56.40 13.75 -23.80
C ALA A 671 56.43 12.29 -24.29
N PRO A 672 57.56 11.57 -24.08
CA PRO A 672 57.73 10.21 -24.55
C PRO A 672 56.80 9.23 -23.82
N ILE A 673 56.19 8.31 -24.57
CA ILE A 673 55.32 7.27 -24.03
C ILE A 673 56.16 6.00 -23.76
N PRO A 674 56.01 5.33 -22.61
CA PRO A 674 56.66 4.04 -22.35
C PRO A 674 56.28 2.98 -23.40
N LYS A 675 57.24 2.14 -23.82
CA LYS A 675 57.03 1.12 -24.87
C LYS A 675 55.93 0.09 -24.55
N GLU A 676 55.64 -0.10 -23.27
CA GLU A 676 54.60 -1.01 -22.79
C GLU A 676 53.17 -0.45 -22.95
N CYS A 677 53.07 0.86 -23.23
CA CYS A 677 51.81 1.57 -23.41
C CYS A 677 51.52 1.81 -24.90
N ILE A 678 50.24 1.93 -25.23
CA ILE A 678 49.77 2.26 -26.58
C ILE A 678 49.53 3.77 -26.65
N ASP A 679 50.05 4.44 -27.67
CA ASP A 679 49.75 5.85 -27.92
C ASP A 679 48.28 6.02 -28.32
N TRP A 680 47.58 6.95 -27.67
CA TRP A 680 46.23 7.37 -28.05
C TRP A 680 46.07 7.64 -29.55
N ASN A 681 47.03 8.32 -30.16
CA ASN A 681 46.97 8.69 -31.58
C ASN A 681 47.06 7.47 -32.50
N GLU A 682 47.77 6.42 -32.09
CA GLU A 682 47.78 5.14 -32.80
C GLU A 682 46.48 4.38 -32.55
N ALA A 683 45.98 4.42 -31.31
CA ALA A 683 44.76 3.72 -30.92
C ALA A 683 43.54 4.18 -31.73
N VAL A 684 43.32 5.49 -31.86
CA VAL A 684 42.18 6.06 -32.60
C VAL A 684 42.30 5.94 -34.13
N LYS A 685 43.48 5.61 -34.65
CA LYS A 685 43.72 5.33 -36.08
C LYS A 685 43.56 3.86 -36.44
N THR A 686 43.27 2.99 -35.47
CA THR A 686 43.00 1.56 -35.73
C THR A 686 41.84 1.42 -36.70
N LYS A 687 42.03 0.70 -37.81
CA LYS A 687 40.95 0.46 -38.78
C LYS A 687 39.77 -0.23 -38.08
N ALA A 688 38.61 0.43 -38.11
CA ALA A 688 37.38 -0.09 -37.51
C ALA A 688 36.92 -1.38 -38.20
N GLU A 689 36.57 -2.38 -37.40
CA GLU A 689 36.05 -3.68 -37.84
C GLU A 689 34.69 -3.93 -37.17
N PRO A 690 33.84 -4.85 -37.70
CA PRO A 690 32.59 -5.21 -37.05
C PRO A 690 32.81 -5.69 -35.62
N LEU A 691 32.18 -5.00 -34.66
CA LEU A 691 32.30 -5.33 -33.23
C LEU A 691 31.50 -6.60 -32.89
N PRO A 692 31.94 -7.38 -31.88
CA PRO A 692 31.20 -8.53 -31.39
C PRO A 692 29.82 -8.11 -30.85
N LYS A 693 28.78 -8.88 -31.19
CA LYS A 693 27.42 -8.67 -30.67
C LYS A 693 27.25 -9.44 -29.37
N TYR A 694 27.13 -8.72 -28.26
CA TYR A 694 26.85 -9.30 -26.96
C TYR A 694 25.36 -9.29 -26.66
N LYS A 695 24.90 -10.26 -25.86
CA LYS A 695 23.51 -10.27 -25.37
C LYS A 695 23.42 -9.33 -24.16
N PHE A 696 22.90 -8.15 -24.41
CA PHE A 696 22.79 -7.09 -23.42
C PHE A 696 21.58 -7.28 -22.48
N SER A 697 21.75 -6.96 -21.19
CA SER A 697 20.67 -6.80 -20.22
C SER A 697 20.60 -5.36 -19.71
N PRO A 698 19.41 -4.73 -19.59
CA PRO A 698 19.26 -3.38 -19.02
C PRO A 698 19.87 -3.23 -17.61
N ASP A 699 19.91 -4.33 -16.84
CA ASP A 699 20.44 -4.39 -15.48
C ASP A 699 21.96 -4.73 -15.41
N ASP A 700 22.62 -4.82 -16.56
CA ASP A 700 24.08 -4.88 -16.65
C ASP A 700 24.69 -3.56 -16.17
N ILE A 701 25.86 -3.66 -15.54
CA ILE A 701 26.57 -2.50 -15.00
C ILE A 701 27.14 -1.71 -16.19
N ALA A 702 26.85 -0.41 -16.25
CA ALA A 702 27.38 0.51 -17.24
C ALA A 702 28.54 1.32 -16.66
N LEU A 703 28.35 1.82 -15.44
CA LEU A 703 29.30 2.70 -14.77
C LEU A 703 29.62 2.18 -13.37
N LEU A 704 30.86 2.39 -12.98
CA LEU A 704 31.37 2.10 -11.65
C LEU A 704 32.11 3.31 -11.06
N PRO A 705 31.42 4.44 -10.80
CA PRO A 705 32.00 5.56 -10.07
C PRO A 705 32.27 5.15 -8.62
N TYR A 706 33.37 5.66 -8.05
CA TYR A 706 33.71 5.42 -6.65
C TYR A 706 33.23 6.59 -5.78
N SER A 707 32.33 6.31 -4.83
CA SER A 707 31.89 7.30 -3.86
C SER A 707 32.81 7.28 -2.65
N SER A 708 33.38 8.44 -2.31
CA SER A 708 34.11 8.63 -1.05
C SER A 708 33.08 8.90 0.06
N GLY A 709 32.71 7.86 0.81
CA GLY A 709 31.99 8.08 2.07
C GLY A 709 32.81 9.00 2.97
N THR A 710 32.16 9.84 3.79
CA THR A 710 32.89 10.76 4.69
C THR A 710 33.69 10.05 5.80
N THR A 711 33.47 8.75 5.98
CA THR A 711 33.93 7.96 7.14
C THR A 711 34.70 6.68 6.78
N GLY A 712 34.92 6.37 5.50
CA GLY A 712 35.58 5.11 5.08
C GLY A 712 36.23 5.16 3.70
N PRO A 713 36.92 4.08 3.27
CA PRO A 713 37.53 4.01 1.95
C PRO A 713 36.47 4.12 0.84
N PRO A 714 36.82 4.65 -0.35
CA PRO A 714 35.89 4.76 -1.46
C PRO A 714 35.27 3.42 -1.85
N LYS A 715 33.98 3.42 -2.21
CA LYS A 715 33.22 2.22 -2.59
C LYS A 715 32.76 2.34 -4.05
N GLY A 716 32.90 1.28 -4.84
CA GLY A 716 32.40 1.25 -6.21
C GLY A 716 30.86 1.18 -6.22
N VAL A 717 30.21 2.20 -6.77
CA VAL A 717 28.75 2.27 -6.92
C VAL A 717 28.38 1.64 -8.27
N MET A 718 27.60 0.57 -8.25
CA MET A 718 27.20 -0.13 -9.48
C MET A 718 25.98 0.54 -10.10
N LEU A 719 26.17 1.32 -11.16
CA LEU A 719 25.08 1.91 -11.94
C LEU A 719 24.83 1.07 -13.19
N THR A 720 23.59 0.67 -13.38
CA THR A 720 23.16 -0.08 -14.56
C THR A 720 22.96 0.85 -15.75
N HIS A 721 22.91 0.27 -16.95
CA HIS A 721 22.50 1.04 -18.13
C HIS A 721 21.12 1.64 -17.94
N LYS A 722 20.13 0.85 -17.52
CA LYS A 722 18.76 1.31 -17.25
C LYS A 722 18.71 2.48 -16.28
N SER A 723 19.39 2.38 -15.14
CA SER A 723 19.39 3.45 -14.12
C SER A 723 20.03 4.73 -14.66
N PHE A 724 21.14 4.61 -15.39
CA PHE A 724 21.87 5.77 -15.89
C PHE A 724 21.19 6.44 -17.09
N THR A 725 20.71 5.67 -18.08
CA THR A 725 20.03 6.22 -19.26
C THR A 725 18.69 6.85 -18.91
N THR A 726 17.94 6.27 -17.97
CA THR A 726 16.68 6.87 -17.47
C THR A 726 16.95 8.22 -16.80
N MET A 727 17.98 8.31 -15.95
CA MET A 727 18.42 9.59 -15.36
C MET A 727 18.80 10.62 -16.44
N MET A 728 19.57 10.21 -17.46
CA MET A 728 19.99 11.12 -18.53
C MET A 728 18.83 11.62 -19.39
N ASN A 729 17.86 10.76 -19.74
CA ASN A 729 16.67 11.18 -20.48
C ASN A 729 15.82 12.16 -19.66
N GLY A 730 15.62 11.88 -18.37
CA GLY A 730 14.88 12.80 -17.51
C GLY A 730 15.57 14.17 -17.43
N MET A 731 16.90 14.21 -17.38
CA MET A 731 17.62 15.48 -17.19
C MET A 731 17.60 16.30 -18.48
N LEU A 732 17.64 15.64 -19.64
CA LEU A 732 17.45 16.28 -20.93
C LEU A 732 16.03 16.89 -21.04
N LEU A 733 15.00 16.14 -20.66
CA LEU A 733 13.61 16.62 -20.66
C LEU A 733 13.43 17.79 -19.69
N TYR A 734 13.96 17.67 -18.48
CA TYR A 734 13.92 18.75 -17.48
C TYR A 734 14.59 20.01 -18.01
N GLY A 735 15.80 19.91 -18.55
CA GLY A 735 16.53 21.05 -19.11
C GLY A 735 15.78 21.71 -20.28
N ASN A 736 15.13 20.92 -21.13
CA ASN A 736 14.33 21.44 -22.24
C ASN A 736 13.08 22.18 -21.79
N ASN A 737 12.44 21.73 -20.71
CA ASN A 737 11.18 22.30 -20.22
C ASN A 737 11.38 23.43 -19.22
N HIS A 738 12.44 23.39 -18.40
CA HIS A 738 12.64 24.31 -17.28
C HIS A 738 13.85 25.23 -17.43
N PHE A 739 14.93 24.83 -18.11
CA PHE A 739 16.09 25.73 -18.29
C PHE A 739 15.98 26.55 -19.56
N LYS A 740 15.62 25.89 -20.67
CA LYS A 740 15.52 26.51 -21.99
C LYS A 740 14.63 27.76 -22.05
N PRO A 741 13.48 27.86 -21.34
CA PRO A 741 12.64 29.05 -21.37
C PRO A 741 13.32 30.33 -20.86
N HIS A 742 14.32 30.22 -19.99
CA HIS A 742 15.01 31.37 -19.38
C HIS A 742 16.31 31.77 -20.12
N LEU A 743 16.62 31.14 -21.26
CA LEU A 743 17.77 31.47 -22.08
C LEU A 743 17.46 32.60 -23.07
N ILE A 744 18.47 33.38 -23.45
CA ILE A 744 18.32 34.58 -24.30
C ILE A 744 17.87 34.20 -25.72
N ASN A 745 18.35 33.07 -26.25
CA ASN A 745 18.00 32.57 -27.58
C ASN A 745 17.21 31.27 -27.45
N LYS A 746 15.91 31.31 -27.79
CA LYS A 746 14.96 30.18 -27.62
C LYS A 746 15.15 29.07 -28.65
N THR A 747 15.80 29.39 -29.77
CA THR A 747 16.43 28.42 -30.66
C THR A 747 17.79 28.11 -30.06
N TRP A 748 17.97 26.95 -29.42
CA TRP A 748 19.25 26.60 -28.85
C TRP A 748 20.25 26.35 -30.00
N ASP A 749 20.96 27.39 -30.41
CA ASP A 749 22.01 27.40 -31.44
C ASP A 749 23.42 27.37 -30.86
N GLY A 750 23.55 27.25 -29.53
CA GLY A 750 24.81 26.98 -28.88
C GLY A 750 25.67 28.24 -28.75
N THR A 751 25.94 28.61 -27.51
CA THR A 751 27.21 29.27 -27.23
C THR A 751 28.19 28.14 -26.94
N HIS A 752 28.47 27.78 -25.69
CA HIS A 752 29.23 26.58 -25.36
C HIS A 752 28.79 26.07 -23.98
N ASP A 753 28.84 24.75 -23.74
CA ASP A 753 28.85 24.24 -22.36
C ASP A 753 30.30 24.29 -21.84
N TYR A 754 30.49 24.51 -20.54
CA TYR A 754 31.81 24.67 -19.94
C TYR A 754 31.99 23.73 -18.76
N PHE A 755 33.01 22.88 -18.84
CA PHE A 755 33.19 21.75 -17.93
C PHE A 755 34.38 21.95 -16.99
N ILE A 756 34.08 22.43 -15.79
CA ILE A 756 35.03 22.49 -14.66
C ILE A 756 34.86 21.34 -13.67
N LEU A 757 33.73 20.65 -13.71
CA LEU A 757 33.43 19.56 -12.78
C LEU A 757 34.24 18.33 -13.16
N PRO A 758 34.84 17.59 -12.19
CA PRO A 758 35.68 16.45 -12.52
C PRO A 758 34.92 15.31 -13.20
N PHE A 759 35.40 14.83 -14.34
CA PHE A 759 34.77 13.73 -15.08
C PHE A 759 34.95 12.35 -14.44
N TYR A 760 35.90 12.19 -13.52
CA TYR A 760 36.00 10.94 -12.74
C TYR A 760 34.83 10.80 -11.75
N HIS A 761 34.19 11.92 -11.39
CA HIS A 761 33.03 11.98 -10.51
C HIS A 761 31.74 12.00 -11.33
N LEU A 762 30.70 11.33 -10.84
CA LEU A 762 29.46 11.15 -11.59
C LEU A 762 28.81 12.47 -12.01
N TYR A 763 28.89 13.51 -11.17
CA TYR A 763 28.35 14.84 -11.49
C TYR A 763 28.98 15.43 -12.77
N GLY A 764 30.31 15.50 -12.86
CA GLY A 764 30.98 15.99 -14.06
C GLY A 764 30.77 15.05 -15.25
N PHE A 765 30.84 13.73 -15.00
CA PHE A 765 30.67 12.72 -16.04
C PHE A 765 29.30 12.76 -16.71
N GLY A 766 28.20 12.73 -15.96
CA GLY A 766 26.89 12.77 -16.61
C GLY A 766 26.59 14.14 -17.20
N MET A 767 27.23 15.22 -16.75
CA MET A 767 27.14 16.50 -17.45
C MET A 767 27.83 16.46 -18.83
N LEU A 768 28.96 15.76 -18.95
CA LEU A 768 29.58 15.44 -20.25
C LEU A 768 28.61 14.65 -21.15
N ILE A 769 27.90 13.66 -20.59
CA ILE A 769 26.91 12.87 -21.33
C ILE A 769 25.71 13.72 -21.77
N GLN A 770 25.19 14.59 -20.90
CA GLN A 770 24.14 15.55 -21.25
C GLN A 770 24.56 16.46 -22.40
N ALA A 771 25.81 16.91 -22.40
CA ALA A 771 26.37 17.74 -23.48
C ALA A 771 26.33 17.02 -24.83
N ILE A 772 26.76 15.75 -24.88
CA ILE A 772 26.70 14.89 -26.07
C ILE A 772 25.25 14.74 -26.55
N MET A 773 24.31 14.50 -25.64
CA MET A 773 22.90 14.34 -25.98
C MET A 773 22.28 15.64 -26.53
N LYS A 774 22.72 16.82 -26.05
CA LYS A 774 22.26 18.13 -26.53
C LYS A 774 22.91 18.58 -27.84
N GLY A 775 24.06 17.99 -28.22
CA GLY A 775 24.75 18.33 -29.47
C GLY A 775 25.51 19.65 -29.44
N LEU A 776 25.93 20.11 -28.27
CA LEU A 776 26.59 21.41 -28.09
C LEU A 776 28.11 21.28 -28.13
N PRO A 777 28.83 22.29 -28.63
CA PRO A 777 30.27 22.40 -28.42
C PRO A 777 30.57 22.62 -26.94
N CYS A 778 31.51 21.84 -26.43
CA CYS A 778 31.83 21.79 -25.02
C CYS A 778 33.29 22.17 -24.79
N VAL A 779 33.52 23.19 -23.98
CA VAL A 779 34.85 23.63 -23.58
C VAL A 779 35.25 22.88 -22.32
N ILE A 780 36.31 22.09 -22.41
CA ILE A 780 36.80 21.22 -21.34
C ILE A 780 38.02 21.87 -20.71
N VAL A 781 37.96 22.00 -19.38
CA VAL A 781 39.03 22.59 -18.58
C VAL A 781 39.76 21.50 -17.82
N PRO A 782 41.06 21.24 -18.12
CA PRO A 782 41.82 20.23 -17.41
C PRO A 782 42.00 20.53 -15.93
N LYS A 783 42.34 21.78 -15.60
CA LYS A 783 42.58 22.27 -14.23
C LYS A 783 41.92 23.64 -14.06
N PHE A 784 41.19 23.83 -12.96
CA PHE A 784 40.48 25.08 -12.70
C PHE A 784 41.45 26.26 -12.50
N ASN A 785 41.29 27.32 -13.30
CA ASN A 785 42.00 28.58 -13.16
C ASN A 785 40.98 29.74 -13.14
N PRO A 786 40.90 30.54 -12.05
CA PRO A 786 39.94 31.63 -11.93
C PRO A 786 39.99 32.67 -13.07
N MET A 787 41.19 33.07 -13.50
CA MET A 787 41.35 34.13 -14.51
C MET A 787 40.94 33.62 -15.89
N GLN A 788 41.36 32.40 -16.24
CA GLN A 788 40.95 31.76 -17.47
C GLN A 788 39.43 31.53 -17.49
N PHE A 789 38.85 31.06 -16.40
CA PHE A 789 37.41 30.86 -16.28
C PHE A 789 36.60 32.13 -16.56
N LEU A 790 37.00 33.27 -16.01
CA LEU A 790 36.35 34.55 -16.26
C LEU A 790 36.49 34.99 -17.73
N ALA A 791 37.67 34.78 -18.33
CA ALA A 791 37.91 35.08 -19.74
C ALA A 791 37.10 34.17 -20.68
N ASP A 792 36.92 32.90 -20.31
CA ASP A 792 36.17 31.91 -21.06
C ASP A 792 34.67 32.19 -21.02
N ILE A 793 34.12 32.64 -19.88
CA ILE A 793 32.72 33.08 -19.79
C ILE A 793 32.43 34.14 -20.85
N GLN A 794 33.33 35.11 -21.01
CA GLN A 794 33.18 36.19 -21.99
C GLN A 794 33.38 35.67 -23.42
N THR A 795 34.45 34.91 -23.66
CA THR A 795 34.85 34.41 -24.99
C THR A 795 33.78 33.49 -25.57
N TYR A 796 33.33 32.52 -24.77
CA TYR A 796 32.38 31.51 -25.17
C TYR A 796 30.93 31.86 -24.84
N LYS A 797 30.66 33.05 -24.26
CA LYS A 797 29.33 33.56 -23.89
C LYS A 797 28.49 32.54 -23.13
N LEU A 798 29.04 32.01 -22.04
CA LEU A 798 28.41 30.94 -21.26
C LEU A 798 27.10 31.43 -20.61
N GLN A 799 26.01 30.67 -20.78
CA GLN A 799 24.68 31.03 -20.26
C GLN A 799 24.26 30.20 -19.05
N ILE A 800 24.65 28.92 -19.02
CA ILE A 800 24.35 27.99 -17.93
C ILE A 800 25.67 27.56 -17.27
N LEU A 801 25.74 27.64 -15.95
CA LEU A 801 26.89 27.21 -15.18
C LEU A 801 26.46 26.15 -14.15
N PHE A 802 27.01 24.94 -14.29
CA PHE A 802 26.92 23.88 -13.30
C PHE A 802 28.18 23.89 -12.45
N ILE A 803 28.07 24.34 -11.20
CA ILE A 803 29.22 24.66 -10.36
C ILE A 803 29.03 24.19 -8.92
N VAL A 804 30.00 24.54 -8.07
CA VAL A 804 30.01 24.25 -6.63
C VAL A 804 30.08 25.56 -5.83
N PRO A 805 29.71 25.58 -4.53
CA PRO A 805 29.63 26.81 -3.75
C PRO A 805 30.89 27.70 -3.75
N PRO A 806 32.13 27.16 -3.72
CA PRO A 806 33.34 27.99 -3.83
C PRO A 806 33.42 28.84 -5.10
N ILE A 807 32.84 28.37 -6.21
CA ILE A 807 32.82 29.10 -7.48
C ILE A 807 31.75 30.20 -7.44
N VAL A 808 30.61 29.95 -6.78
CA VAL A 808 29.61 31.00 -6.51
C VAL A 808 30.24 32.11 -5.67
N LEU A 809 30.98 31.76 -4.61
CA LEU A 809 31.72 32.72 -3.79
C LEU A 809 32.73 33.53 -4.62
N LEU A 810 33.50 32.88 -5.49
CA LEU A 810 34.43 33.56 -6.39
C LEU A 810 33.71 34.60 -7.25
N LEU A 811 32.62 34.22 -7.94
CA LEU A 811 31.82 35.11 -8.78
C LEU A 811 31.20 36.27 -7.97
N THR A 812 30.76 36.00 -6.74
CA THR A 812 30.24 37.05 -5.84
C THR A 812 31.32 38.04 -5.42
N LYS A 813 32.58 37.64 -5.28
CA LYS A 813 33.65 38.51 -4.76
C LYS A 813 34.52 39.23 -5.81
N ILE A 814 34.37 38.96 -7.12
CA ILE A 814 35.10 39.73 -8.16
C ILE A 814 34.76 41.24 -8.14
N PRO A 815 35.65 42.15 -8.59
CA PRO A 815 35.35 43.58 -8.63
C PRO A 815 34.22 43.94 -9.61
N PRO A 816 33.44 45.01 -9.37
CA PRO A 816 32.33 45.42 -10.25
C PRO A 816 32.73 45.68 -11.70
N SER A 817 33.95 46.16 -11.94
CA SER A 817 34.49 46.39 -13.29
C SER A 817 34.57 45.13 -14.14
N ALA A 818 34.67 43.95 -13.53
CA ALA A 818 34.71 42.66 -14.23
C ALA A 818 33.30 42.11 -14.55
N ILE A 819 32.23 42.67 -13.97
CA ILE A 819 30.86 42.15 -14.12
C ILE A 819 30.33 42.33 -15.54
N ALA A 820 30.68 43.44 -16.22
CA ALA A 820 30.20 43.73 -17.58
C ALA A 820 30.52 42.58 -18.57
N ASN A 821 31.65 41.91 -18.36
CA ASN A 821 32.14 40.81 -19.17
C ASN A 821 31.41 39.46 -18.91
N LEU A 822 30.61 39.36 -17.85
CA LEU A 822 29.92 38.13 -17.42
C LEU A 822 28.40 38.20 -17.61
N SER A 823 27.93 39.18 -18.39
CA SER A 823 26.51 39.45 -18.63
C SER A 823 25.77 38.35 -19.41
N SER A 824 26.48 37.34 -19.92
CA SER A 824 25.90 36.17 -20.61
C SER A 824 25.24 35.17 -19.65
N ILE A 825 25.66 35.14 -18.38
CA ILE A 825 25.17 34.17 -17.39
C ILE A 825 23.67 34.39 -17.15
N ARG A 826 22.89 33.30 -17.23
CA ARG A 826 21.44 33.29 -16.99
C ARG A 826 21.03 32.29 -15.92
N ILE A 827 21.68 31.14 -15.87
CA ILE A 827 21.33 30.08 -14.93
C ILE A 827 22.60 29.59 -14.26
N VAL A 828 22.60 29.59 -12.94
CA VAL A 828 23.65 28.99 -12.12
C VAL A 828 23.02 27.93 -11.25
N ILE A 829 23.43 26.68 -11.48
CA ILE A 829 23.04 25.55 -10.65
C ILE A 829 24.25 25.14 -9.82
N SER A 830 24.13 25.26 -8.51
CA SER A 830 25.13 24.76 -7.58
C SER A 830 24.70 23.42 -7.00
N SER A 831 25.65 22.51 -6.80
CA SER A 831 25.37 21.21 -6.18
C SER A 831 26.55 20.76 -5.33
N ALA A 832 26.46 19.54 -4.80
CA ALA A 832 27.46 18.87 -3.95
C ALA A 832 27.62 19.43 -2.52
N ALA A 833 27.29 20.70 -2.27
CA ALA A 833 27.24 21.29 -0.94
C ALA A 833 26.20 22.42 -0.87
N PRO A 834 25.61 22.67 0.31
CA PRO A 834 24.68 23.78 0.52
C PRO A 834 25.34 25.16 0.27
N ILE A 835 24.54 26.11 -0.22
CA ILE A 835 24.87 27.54 -0.26
C ILE A 835 24.10 28.27 0.85
N GLY A 836 24.82 29.04 1.66
CA GLY A 836 24.21 29.96 2.62
C GLY A 836 23.41 31.09 2.00
N ILE A 837 22.31 31.45 2.67
CA ILE A 837 21.35 32.46 2.21
C ILE A 837 21.99 33.81 1.88
N ASP A 838 22.99 34.25 2.65
CA ASP A 838 23.64 35.54 2.46
C ASP A 838 24.51 35.54 1.19
N LEU A 839 25.25 34.45 0.95
CA LEU A 839 26.03 34.30 -0.28
C LEU A 839 25.12 34.26 -1.52
N ALA A 840 23.98 33.57 -1.41
CA ALA A 840 23.00 33.52 -2.50
C ALA A 840 22.39 34.89 -2.79
N LYS A 841 22.03 35.66 -1.76
CA LYS A 841 21.54 37.04 -1.88
C LYS A 841 22.58 37.97 -2.49
N ASP A 842 23.83 37.92 -2.01
CA ASP A 842 24.94 38.72 -2.54
C ASP A 842 25.17 38.42 -4.03
N PHE A 843 25.09 37.14 -4.42
CA PHE A 843 25.20 36.72 -5.82
C PHE A 843 24.07 37.31 -6.67
N LEU A 844 22.82 37.15 -6.23
CA LEU A 844 21.65 37.63 -6.99
C LEU A 844 21.58 39.16 -7.09
N ALA A 845 22.02 39.87 -6.04
CA ALA A 845 22.14 41.33 -6.06
C ALA A 845 23.17 41.80 -7.11
N LYS A 846 24.25 41.04 -7.27
CA LYS A 846 25.33 41.34 -8.23
C LYS A 846 25.00 40.93 -9.66
N TYR A 847 24.24 39.85 -9.84
CA TYR A 847 23.83 39.31 -11.13
C TYR A 847 22.29 39.37 -11.29
N PRO A 848 21.71 40.57 -11.49
CA PRO A 848 20.28 40.78 -11.52
C PRO A 848 19.57 40.17 -12.74
N ASN A 849 20.28 39.53 -13.67
CA ASN A 849 19.69 38.76 -14.77
C ASN A 849 19.92 37.24 -14.66
N ALA A 850 20.57 36.77 -13.59
CA ALA A 850 20.84 35.35 -13.39
C ALA A 850 19.92 34.73 -12.34
N TRP A 851 19.54 33.48 -12.56
CA TRP A 851 18.91 32.59 -11.60
C TRP A 851 19.97 31.78 -10.87
N LEU A 852 19.75 31.55 -9.58
CA LEU A 852 20.58 30.68 -8.75
C LEU A 852 19.69 29.61 -8.14
N GLY A 853 20.00 28.34 -8.40
CA GLY A 853 19.31 27.20 -7.83
C GLY A 853 20.28 26.16 -7.29
N GLN A 854 19.80 25.30 -6.40
CA GLN A 854 20.59 24.18 -5.88
C GLN A 854 20.02 22.84 -6.31
N GLY A 855 20.91 21.93 -6.69
CA GLY A 855 20.58 20.53 -6.97
C GLY A 855 21.10 19.62 -5.87
N PHE A 856 20.32 18.60 -5.53
CA PHE A 856 20.71 17.57 -4.56
C PHE A 856 20.69 16.19 -5.20
N GLY A 857 21.67 15.37 -4.83
CA GLY A 857 21.77 13.99 -5.29
C GLY A 857 23.04 13.31 -4.79
N LEU A 858 23.07 11.99 -4.93
CA LEU A 858 24.19 11.15 -4.55
C LEU A 858 24.69 10.36 -5.77
N THR A 859 25.88 9.77 -5.64
CA THR A 859 26.36 8.82 -6.67
C THR A 859 25.44 7.61 -6.73
N GLU A 860 24.95 7.18 -5.57
CA GLU A 860 24.05 6.05 -5.36
C GLU A 860 22.63 6.27 -5.92
N THR A 861 22.23 7.52 -6.17
CA THR A 861 20.95 7.87 -6.82
C THR A 861 21.08 8.11 -8.32
N GLY A 862 22.24 7.78 -8.92
CA GLY A 862 22.49 7.88 -10.35
C GLY A 862 22.88 9.27 -10.87
N MET A 863 22.67 10.34 -10.09
CA MET A 863 23.28 11.69 -10.22
C MET A 863 22.51 12.71 -9.37
N ALA A 864 21.25 12.95 -9.73
CA ALA A 864 20.38 13.96 -9.12
C ALA A 864 19.17 13.25 -8.50
N THR A 865 18.64 13.81 -7.42
CA THR A 865 17.43 13.36 -6.74
C THR A 865 16.37 14.46 -6.80
N THR A 866 16.80 15.71 -6.64
CA THR A 866 15.95 16.89 -6.74
C THR A 866 16.60 17.93 -7.64
N LEU A 867 15.79 18.77 -8.28
CA LEU A 867 16.24 19.89 -9.11
C LEU A 867 15.45 21.16 -8.77
N PRO A 868 16.08 22.35 -8.89
CA PRO A 868 15.46 23.61 -8.51
C PRO A 868 14.51 24.13 -9.60
N GLU A 869 13.39 24.71 -9.18
CA GLU A 869 12.47 25.45 -10.05
C GLU A 869 12.97 26.88 -10.23
N LEU A 870 13.05 27.34 -11.48
CA LEU A 870 13.57 28.68 -11.82
C LEU A 870 12.45 29.74 -11.94
N ASP A 871 11.36 29.56 -11.19
CA ASP A 871 10.17 30.42 -11.26
C ASP A 871 10.13 31.49 -10.16
N ILE A 872 10.75 31.21 -9.00
CA ILE A 872 10.74 32.10 -7.82
C ILE A 872 12.16 32.41 -7.39
N ARG A 873 12.55 33.68 -7.54
CA ARG A 873 13.96 34.07 -7.48
C ARG A 873 14.52 34.16 -6.06
N GLU A 874 13.65 34.45 -5.10
CA GLU A 874 13.98 34.49 -3.69
C GLU A 874 14.24 33.09 -3.11
N GLN A 875 13.77 32.04 -3.78
CA GLN A 875 13.88 30.63 -3.37
C GLN A 875 15.10 29.98 -4.03
N CYS A 876 16.28 30.37 -3.55
CA CYS A 876 17.59 29.94 -4.05
C CYS A 876 18.36 29.01 -3.09
N ILE A 877 17.80 28.78 -1.90
CA ILE A 877 18.38 27.95 -0.84
C ILE A 877 17.81 26.54 -0.77
N ASP A 878 16.60 26.32 -1.28
CA ASP A 878 16.05 24.98 -1.40
C ASP A 878 16.74 24.20 -2.51
N VAL A 879 16.65 22.87 -2.42
CA VAL A 879 17.14 21.96 -3.46
C VAL A 879 16.04 21.55 -4.44
N GLY A 880 14.92 22.28 -4.43
CA GLY A 880 13.75 22.04 -5.26
C GLY A 880 12.93 20.82 -4.87
N MET A 881 12.37 20.16 -5.89
CA MET A 881 11.42 19.06 -5.76
C MET A 881 11.98 17.75 -6.33
N PRO A 882 11.40 16.59 -5.96
CA PRO A 882 11.82 15.29 -6.50
C PRO A 882 11.79 15.28 -8.02
N PHE A 883 12.84 14.74 -8.62
CA PHE A 883 12.99 14.60 -10.05
C PHE A 883 12.06 13.51 -10.64
N SER A 884 11.82 13.51 -11.96
CA SER A 884 10.97 12.49 -12.61
C SER A 884 11.32 11.05 -12.17
N ASN A 885 10.28 10.27 -11.88
CA ASN A 885 10.39 8.89 -11.38
C ASN A 885 11.09 8.77 -10.01
N VAL A 886 11.24 9.86 -9.26
CA VAL A 886 11.74 9.85 -7.88
C VAL A 886 10.57 10.06 -6.92
N THR A 887 10.54 9.23 -5.89
CA THR A 887 9.69 9.40 -4.72
C THR A 887 10.58 9.59 -3.49
N ILE A 888 10.23 10.55 -2.64
CA ILE A 888 10.98 10.90 -1.43
C ILE A 888 10.07 10.82 -0.22
N LYS A 889 10.60 10.39 0.92
CA LYS A 889 9.96 10.59 2.23
C LYS A 889 10.99 11.05 3.25
N LEU A 890 10.53 11.72 4.29
CA LEU A 890 11.38 12.11 5.42
C LEU A 890 11.12 11.20 6.61
N VAL A 891 12.18 10.71 7.23
CA VAL A 891 12.10 9.79 8.39
C VAL A 891 12.89 10.36 9.56
N ASP A 892 12.26 10.50 10.72
CA ASP A 892 12.93 10.94 11.93
C ASP A 892 14.06 9.97 12.32
N THR A 893 15.24 10.51 12.59
CA THR A 893 16.46 9.71 12.78
C THR A 893 16.48 8.93 14.10
N ASP A 894 15.68 9.34 15.09
CA ASP A 894 15.68 8.73 16.43
C ASP A 894 14.56 7.68 16.57
N THR A 895 13.38 7.99 16.03
CA THR A 895 12.17 7.16 16.14
C THR A 895 11.97 6.22 14.96
N GLY A 896 12.59 6.49 13.80
CA GLY A 896 12.39 5.74 12.56
C GLY A 896 10.99 5.91 11.95
N LYS A 897 10.23 6.92 12.39
CA LYS A 897 8.90 7.24 11.88
C LYS A 897 8.97 8.31 10.81
N GLU A 898 8.08 8.21 9.82
CA GLU A 898 7.94 9.25 8.81
C GLU A 898 7.48 10.57 9.46
N VAL A 899 8.02 11.68 8.98
CA VAL A 899 7.73 13.03 9.50
C VAL A 899 7.05 13.89 8.46
N GLY A 900 6.18 14.79 8.94
CA GLY A 900 5.41 15.69 8.10
C GLY A 900 6.16 16.95 7.66
N ARG A 901 5.46 17.85 6.99
CA ARG A 901 6.00 19.17 6.56
C ARG A 901 6.49 19.99 7.77
N GLY A 902 7.57 20.74 7.58
CA GLY A 902 8.22 21.55 8.62
C GLY A 902 9.07 20.77 9.64
N GLN A 903 8.94 19.44 9.69
CA GLN A 903 9.71 18.59 10.59
C GLN A 903 11.00 18.10 9.91
N ARG A 904 12.05 17.90 10.71
CA ARG A 904 13.34 17.41 10.23
C ARG A 904 13.35 15.89 10.21
N GLY A 905 13.83 15.31 9.12
CA GLY A 905 14.04 13.88 8.98
C GLY A 905 15.12 13.57 7.95
N GLU A 906 15.64 12.34 7.98
CA GLU A 906 16.48 11.78 6.94
C GLU A 906 15.70 11.65 5.63
N VAL A 907 16.32 12.07 4.52
CA VAL A 907 15.76 11.89 3.18
C VAL A 907 15.92 10.42 2.77
N TRP A 908 14.80 9.74 2.53
CA TRP A 908 14.77 8.39 1.96
C TRP A 908 14.23 8.48 0.53
N VAL A 909 14.86 7.77 -0.41
CA VAL A 909 14.63 7.91 -1.85
C VAL A 909 14.26 6.57 -2.47
N SER A 910 13.22 6.55 -3.30
CA SER A 910 12.87 5.42 -4.16
C SER A 910 12.83 5.88 -5.62
N SER A 911 13.51 5.15 -6.53
CA SER A 911 13.59 5.50 -7.95
C SER A 911 14.10 4.33 -8.80
N PRO A 912 13.72 4.21 -10.10
CA PRO A 912 14.39 3.28 -11.03
C PRO A 912 15.84 3.71 -11.37
N CYS A 913 16.25 4.92 -10.99
CA CYS A 913 17.60 5.46 -11.21
C CYS A 913 18.59 5.12 -10.10
N LEU A 914 18.15 4.41 -9.05
CA LEU A 914 19.02 3.99 -7.95
C LEU A 914 20.12 3.03 -8.43
N MET A 915 21.23 3.01 -7.69
CA MET A 915 22.28 2.03 -7.88
C MET A 915 21.77 0.60 -7.68
N LYS A 916 22.43 -0.35 -8.33
CA LYS A 916 22.24 -1.79 -8.07
C LYS A 916 22.79 -2.19 -6.70
N GLY A 917 23.79 -1.46 -6.21
CA GLY A 917 24.45 -1.68 -4.92
C GLY A 917 25.92 -1.28 -4.96
N TYR A 918 26.65 -1.64 -3.91
CA TYR A 918 28.09 -1.45 -3.83
C TYR A 918 28.83 -2.71 -4.28
N LEU A 919 29.85 -2.53 -5.13
CA LEU A 919 30.68 -3.63 -5.63
C LEU A 919 31.31 -4.40 -4.47
N ASN A 920 31.11 -5.72 -4.44
CA ASN A 920 31.66 -6.63 -3.42
C ASN A 920 31.33 -6.24 -1.95
N ARG A 921 30.24 -5.48 -1.72
CA ARG A 921 29.86 -4.99 -0.37
C ARG A 921 28.36 -5.13 -0.08
N PRO A 922 27.82 -6.36 -0.05
CA PRO A 922 26.38 -6.58 0.14
C PRO A 922 25.85 -6.06 1.49
N GLN A 923 26.67 -6.06 2.54
CA GLN A 923 26.27 -5.49 3.83
C GLN A 923 26.08 -3.96 3.74
N ALA A 924 27.04 -3.24 3.16
CA ALA A 924 26.92 -1.79 2.97
C ALA A 924 25.77 -1.43 2.02
N THR A 925 25.40 -2.34 1.10
CA THR A 925 24.21 -2.19 0.25
C THR A 925 22.93 -2.30 1.07
N ARG A 926 22.78 -3.31 1.93
CA ARG A 926 21.59 -3.47 2.81
C ARG A 926 21.46 -2.36 3.87
N GLU A 927 22.58 -1.80 4.31
CA GLU A 927 22.57 -0.65 5.23
C GLU A 927 22.12 0.64 4.54
N MET A 928 22.25 0.73 3.20
CA MET A 928 21.89 1.92 2.44
C MET A 928 20.57 1.77 1.69
N ILE A 929 20.18 0.57 1.29
CA ILE A 929 18.91 0.26 0.62
C ILE A 929 18.19 -0.78 1.47
N ASP A 930 17.04 -0.42 2.02
CA ASP A 930 16.24 -1.30 2.87
C ASP A 930 15.53 -2.42 2.07
N GLU A 931 14.86 -3.33 2.78
CA GLU A 931 14.12 -4.44 2.16
C GLU A 931 12.92 -3.98 1.34
N GLN A 932 12.42 -2.77 1.59
CA GLN A 932 11.31 -2.13 0.90
C GLN A 932 11.77 -1.37 -0.37
N GLY A 933 13.08 -1.27 -0.62
CA GLY A 933 13.67 -0.60 -1.77
C GLY A 933 13.89 0.91 -1.60
N TRP A 934 13.87 1.42 -0.38
CA TRP A 934 14.22 2.81 -0.06
C TRP A 934 15.72 2.96 0.18
N LEU A 935 16.32 3.93 -0.50
CA LEU A 935 17.69 4.36 -0.28
C LEU A 935 17.76 5.43 0.81
N HIS A 936 18.51 5.15 1.87
CA HIS A 936 18.76 6.06 2.99
C HIS A 936 19.95 6.97 2.63
N THR A 937 19.69 8.27 2.45
CA THR A 937 20.71 9.20 1.95
C THR A 937 21.78 9.54 2.99
N GLY A 938 21.45 9.45 4.28
CA GLY A 938 22.27 9.98 5.36
C GLY A 938 22.26 11.52 5.45
N ASP A 939 21.35 12.20 4.74
CA ASP A 939 21.20 13.65 4.71
C ASP A 939 19.88 14.05 5.39
N VAL A 940 19.93 14.98 6.35
CA VAL A 940 18.76 15.50 7.06
C VAL A 940 18.18 16.66 6.26
N ALA A 941 16.86 16.65 6.08
CA ALA A 941 16.14 17.71 5.42
C ALA A 941 14.82 18.02 6.14
N TYR A 942 14.16 19.10 5.73
CA TYR A 942 12.77 19.37 6.04
C TYR A 942 12.05 19.86 4.78
N LEU A 943 10.72 19.80 4.80
CA LEU A 943 9.87 20.31 3.73
C LEU A 943 9.23 21.63 4.13
N ASP A 944 9.08 22.54 3.19
CA ASP A 944 8.18 23.68 3.38
C ASP A 944 6.71 23.30 3.10
N GLU A 945 5.82 24.28 3.23
CA GLU A 945 4.39 24.11 2.94
C GLU A 945 4.10 23.79 1.47
N ASN A 946 5.02 24.08 0.55
CA ASN A 946 4.87 23.84 -0.88
C ASN A 946 5.51 22.51 -1.34
N GLY A 947 6.10 21.73 -0.42
CA GLY A 947 6.78 20.47 -0.74
C GLY A 947 8.21 20.61 -1.25
N ARG A 948 8.82 21.80 -1.12
CA ARG A 948 10.23 22.04 -1.45
C ARG A 948 11.13 21.52 -0.36
N ILE A 949 12.26 20.95 -0.77
CA ILE A 949 13.18 20.27 0.13
C ILE A 949 14.32 21.21 0.52
N PHE A 950 14.59 21.30 1.82
CA PHE A 950 15.72 22.06 2.37
C PHE A 950 16.69 21.10 3.06
N ILE A 951 17.90 20.97 2.52
CA ILE A 951 18.94 20.14 3.13
C ILE A 951 19.55 20.89 4.31
N VAL A 952 19.57 20.24 5.48
CA VAL A 952 20.16 20.77 6.71
C VAL A 952 21.65 20.42 6.77
N ASP A 953 21.99 19.14 6.87
CA ASP A 953 23.37 18.63 6.83
C ASP A 953 23.36 17.08 6.78
N ARG A 954 24.54 16.48 6.70
CA ARG A 954 24.77 15.03 6.83
C ARG A 954 24.60 14.59 8.28
N ILE A 955 23.83 13.51 8.53
CA ILE A 955 23.64 12.91 9.86
C ILE A 955 24.98 12.67 10.58
N LYS A 956 25.98 12.14 9.85
CA LYS A 956 27.30 11.82 10.41
C LYS A 956 28.18 13.04 10.69
N GLU A 957 27.87 14.19 10.11
CA GLU A 957 28.64 15.42 10.31
C GLU A 957 28.04 16.33 11.38
N LEU A 958 26.77 16.13 11.74
CA LEU A 958 26.11 16.85 12.83
C LEU A 958 26.91 16.72 14.13
N ILE A 959 27.25 17.87 14.71
CA ILE A 959 28.03 17.98 15.95
C ILE A 959 27.08 17.80 17.11
N LYS A 960 27.33 16.80 17.95
CA LYS A 960 26.45 16.43 19.06
C LYS A 960 26.86 17.18 20.33
N VAL A 961 26.33 18.39 20.49
CA VAL A 961 26.55 19.23 21.68
C VAL A 961 25.45 18.93 22.69
N LYS A 962 25.77 18.12 23.70
CA LYS A 962 24.82 17.51 24.64
C LYS A 962 23.79 16.66 23.87
N GLY A 963 22.50 16.93 24.06
CA GLY A 963 21.41 16.32 23.28
C GLY A 963 21.01 17.09 22.02
N LEU A 964 21.73 18.16 21.66
CA LEU A 964 21.41 19.01 20.52
C LEU A 964 22.35 18.72 19.35
N GLN A 965 21.81 18.75 18.14
CA GLN A 965 22.56 18.54 16.91
C GLN A 965 22.84 19.91 16.27
N VAL A 966 24.12 20.23 16.09
CA VAL A 966 24.60 21.46 15.44
C VAL A 966 25.10 21.10 14.05
N ALA A 967 24.56 21.77 13.03
CA ALA A 967 25.02 21.59 11.65
C ALA A 967 26.32 22.39 11.43
N PRO A 968 27.43 21.73 11.04
CA PRO A 968 28.63 22.43 10.60
C PRO A 968 28.36 23.46 9.52
N ALA A 969 27.53 23.13 8.52
CA ALA A 969 27.25 24.01 7.39
C ALA A 969 26.67 25.36 7.83
N GLU A 970 25.79 25.37 8.85
CA GLU A 970 25.22 26.60 9.40
C GLU A 970 26.29 27.55 9.98
N LEU A 971 27.30 26.99 10.66
CA LEU A 971 28.40 27.76 11.23
C LEU A 971 29.40 28.19 10.15
N GLU A 972 29.66 27.34 9.17
CA GLU A 972 30.50 27.64 8.01
C GLU A 972 29.93 28.81 7.20
N ASP A 973 28.62 28.81 6.95
CA ASP A 973 27.92 29.91 6.29
C ASP A 973 28.12 31.24 7.02
N ILE A 974 27.92 31.24 8.35
CA ILE A 974 28.12 32.45 9.16
C ILE A 974 29.56 32.93 9.10
N LEU A 975 30.54 32.02 9.17
CA LEU A 975 31.95 32.37 9.07
C LEU A 975 32.29 33.01 7.72
N LEU A 976 31.74 32.47 6.62
CA LEU A 976 31.96 32.98 5.27
C LEU A 976 31.35 34.37 5.02
N THR A 977 30.42 34.84 5.87
CA THR A 977 29.92 36.22 5.81
C THR A 977 30.92 37.26 6.35
N HIS A 978 31.97 36.85 7.05
CA HIS A 978 32.95 37.77 7.60
C HIS A 978 33.95 38.25 6.51
N PRO A 979 34.16 39.56 6.31
CA PRO A 979 34.93 40.08 5.17
C PRO A 979 36.41 39.65 5.17
N GLN A 980 36.98 39.40 6.35
CA GLN A 980 38.37 38.97 6.54
C GLN A 980 38.57 37.43 6.45
N ILE A 981 37.50 36.64 6.28
CA ILE A 981 37.58 35.18 6.13
C ILE A 981 37.53 34.82 4.64
N GLY A 982 38.47 34.00 4.18
CA GLY A 982 38.54 33.52 2.80
C GLY A 982 37.83 32.18 2.58
N ASP A 983 37.94 31.27 3.55
CA ASP A 983 37.30 29.94 3.53
C ASP A 983 37.18 29.42 4.98
N ALA A 984 36.23 28.51 5.23
CA ALA A 984 35.97 27.98 6.57
C ALA A 984 35.49 26.52 6.54
N ALA A 985 35.83 25.78 7.59
CA ALA A 985 35.26 24.46 7.88
C ALA A 985 35.04 24.29 9.37
N VAL A 986 33.98 23.59 9.77
CA VAL A 986 33.65 23.33 11.16
C VAL A 986 33.56 21.83 11.41
N ILE A 987 34.09 21.38 12.55
CA ILE A 987 34.02 20.00 13.00
C ILE A 987 33.62 19.93 14.48
N GLY A 988 33.08 18.77 14.88
CA GLY A 988 32.95 18.40 16.29
C GLY A 988 34.25 17.82 16.82
N ILE A 989 34.72 18.34 17.96
CA ILE A 989 35.78 17.72 18.76
C ILE A 989 35.19 17.21 20.08
N ALA A 990 35.76 16.15 20.63
CA ALA A 990 35.26 15.54 21.87
C ALA A 990 35.41 16.49 23.08
N ASP A 991 34.40 16.52 23.94
CA ASP A 991 34.36 17.26 25.21
C ASP A 991 33.69 16.40 26.27
N ASP A 992 34.32 16.25 27.44
CA ASP A 992 33.87 15.31 28.48
C ASP A 992 32.50 15.67 29.07
N ALA A 993 32.12 16.95 29.06
CA ALA A 993 30.86 17.42 29.66
C ALA A 993 29.72 17.56 28.63
N LYS A 994 30.05 17.81 27.36
CA LYS A 994 29.08 18.11 26.29
C LYS A 994 29.06 17.08 25.18
N GLY A 995 29.86 16.01 25.26
CA GLY A 995 30.00 15.03 24.19
C GLY A 995 30.89 15.56 23.07
N GLU A 996 30.38 16.49 22.26
CA GLU A 996 31.17 17.26 21.29
C GLU A 996 31.00 18.78 21.48
N ILE A 997 32.00 19.54 21.03
CA ILE A 997 31.95 20.99 20.90
C ILE A 997 32.42 21.43 19.49
N PRO A 998 31.84 22.49 18.90
CA PRO A 998 32.25 22.96 17.57
C PRO A 998 33.63 23.63 17.59
N LYS A 999 34.50 23.23 16.66
CA LYS A 999 35.81 23.85 16.36
C LYS A 999 35.84 24.30 14.90
N ALA A 1000 36.33 25.52 14.62
CA ALA A 1000 36.46 26.03 13.26
C ALA A 1000 37.92 26.04 12.76
N TYR A 1001 38.09 25.74 11.49
CA TYR A 1001 39.30 25.90 10.70
C TYR A 1001 39.08 27.03 9.71
N ILE A 1002 40.01 28.00 9.65
CA ILE A 1002 39.80 29.25 8.91
C ILE A 1002 41.00 29.57 8.02
N VAL A 1003 40.71 29.92 6.77
CA VAL A 1003 41.69 30.54 5.86
C VAL A 1003 41.53 32.05 5.95
N LYS A 1004 42.57 32.75 6.39
CA LYS A 1004 42.56 34.20 6.52
C LYS A 1004 42.66 34.87 5.15
N ARG A 1005 41.91 35.97 4.98
CA ARG A 1005 42.16 36.95 3.91
C ARG A 1005 42.97 38.14 4.41
N ASP A 1006 42.86 38.45 5.70
CA ASP A 1006 43.58 39.52 6.39
C ASP A 1006 44.36 38.90 7.57
N GLU A 1007 45.67 39.16 7.63
CA GLU A 1007 46.55 38.63 8.67
C GLU A 1007 46.14 39.11 10.08
N ASN A 1008 45.51 40.28 10.18
CA ASN A 1008 45.06 40.87 11.44
C ASN A 1008 43.86 40.16 12.09
N LEU A 1009 43.26 39.17 11.41
CA LEU A 1009 42.14 38.41 11.96
C LEU A 1009 42.59 37.54 13.15
N THR A 1010 42.03 37.78 14.34
CA THR A 1010 42.30 36.99 15.55
C THR A 1010 41.17 36.01 15.87
N ALA A 1011 41.48 34.94 16.62
CA ALA A 1011 40.48 33.95 17.02
C ALA A 1011 39.34 34.57 17.87
N GLU A 1012 39.67 35.54 18.74
CA GLU A 1012 38.69 36.23 19.59
C GLU A 1012 37.66 37.03 18.78
N ILE A 1013 38.11 37.73 17.73
CA ILE A 1013 37.23 38.49 16.83
C ILE A 1013 36.21 37.55 16.18
N VAL A 1014 36.68 36.42 15.66
CA VAL A 1014 35.81 35.46 14.98
C VAL A 1014 34.87 34.76 15.97
N MET A 1015 35.36 34.33 17.14
CA MET A 1015 34.50 33.72 18.16
C MET A 1015 33.41 34.68 18.63
N LYS A 1016 33.74 35.97 18.84
CA LYS A 1016 32.78 37.02 19.20
C LYS A 1016 31.77 37.28 18.07
N TYR A 1017 32.23 37.27 16.81
CA TYR A 1017 31.38 37.43 15.64
C TYR A 1017 30.34 36.32 15.53
N VAL A 1018 30.76 35.06 15.67
CA VAL A 1018 29.84 33.91 15.64
C VAL A 1018 28.91 33.94 16.85
N ALA A 1019 29.43 34.20 18.05
CA ALA A 1019 28.62 34.26 19.28
C ALA A 1019 27.50 35.30 19.24
N GLY A 1020 27.66 36.39 18.49
CA GLY A 1020 26.61 37.40 18.28
C GLY A 1020 25.51 36.98 17.29
N LYS A 1021 25.68 35.87 16.56
CA LYS A 1021 24.77 35.41 15.50
C LYS A 1021 24.11 34.05 15.80
N VAL A 1022 24.61 33.29 16.77
CA VAL A 1022 24.11 31.93 17.07
C VAL A 1022 23.84 31.70 18.55
N ALA A 1023 22.94 30.75 18.83
CA ALA A 1023 22.66 30.27 20.17
C ALA A 1023 23.91 29.68 20.86
N LYS A 1024 23.94 29.74 22.19
CA LYS A 1024 25.12 29.39 23.02
C LYS A 1024 25.71 28.00 22.74
N TYR A 1025 24.87 27.01 22.45
CA TYR A 1025 25.32 25.64 22.17
C TYR A 1025 25.96 25.47 20.77
N LYS A 1026 25.75 26.41 19.84
CA LYS A 1026 26.37 26.43 18.51
C LYS A 1026 27.69 27.21 18.47
N GLN A 1027 28.06 27.88 19.55
CA GLN A 1027 29.29 28.69 19.60
C GLN A 1027 30.54 27.81 19.45
N LEU A 1028 31.62 28.39 18.90
CA LEU A 1028 32.89 27.72 18.60
C LEU A 1028 33.72 27.45 19.87
N ALA A 1029 33.14 26.73 20.84
CA ALA A 1029 33.77 26.43 22.12
C ALA A 1029 35.03 25.55 22.00
N GLY A 1030 35.18 24.81 20.90
CA GLY A 1030 36.38 24.05 20.56
C GLY A 1030 37.52 24.90 19.99
N GLY A 1031 37.31 26.21 19.86
CA GLY A 1031 38.30 27.18 19.40
C GLY A 1031 38.41 27.30 17.88
N ILE A 1032 39.45 28.03 17.45
CA ILE A 1032 39.72 28.35 16.04
C ILE A 1032 41.16 27.97 15.71
N GLU A 1033 41.34 27.37 14.55
CA GLU A 1033 42.65 27.04 13.99
C GLU A 1033 42.81 27.68 12.61
N PHE A 1034 43.85 28.48 12.43
CA PHE A 1034 44.12 29.12 11.14
C PHE A 1034 44.96 28.19 10.26
N VAL A 1035 44.51 27.97 9.03
CA VAL A 1035 45.15 27.08 8.06
C VAL A 1035 45.33 27.77 6.71
N ASN A 1036 46.29 27.30 5.92
CA ASN A 1036 46.54 27.86 4.59
C ASN A 1036 45.44 27.49 3.58
N ALA A 1037 44.81 26.32 3.76
CA ALA A 1037 43.72 25.85 2.91
C ALA A 1037 42.81 24.88 3.69
N ILE A 1038 41.51 24.88 3.37
CA ILE A 1038 40.58 23.87 3.87
C ILE A 1038 40.72 22.60 3.02
N PRO A 1039 40.95 21.41 3.63
CA PRO A 1039 41.05 20.17 2.89
C PRO A 1039 39.69 19.82 2.29
N LYS A 1040 39.59 19.86 0.96
CA LYS A 1040 38.39 19.55 0.20
C LYS A 1040 38.70 18.44 -0.81
N SER A 1041 37.72 17.60 -1.10
CA SER A 1041 37.77 16.69 -2.24
C SER A 1041 37.77 17.49 -3.55
N PRO A 1042 38.19 16.90 -4.68
CA PRO A 1042 38.14 17.61 -5.95
C PRO A 1042 36.71 17.98 -6.41
N SER A 1043 35.66 17.40 -5.82
CA SER A 1043 34.25 17.83 -6.02
C SER A 1043 33.80 18.95 -5.07
N GLY A 1044 34.72 19.55 -4.29
CA GLY A 1044 34.45 20.68 -3.41
C GLY A 1044 33.98 20.32 -2.00
N LYS A 1045 33.73 19.03 -1.70
CA LYS A 1045 33.27 18.57 -0.38
C LYS A 1045 34.38 18.63 0.66
N ILE A 1046 34.12 19.22 1.83
CA ILE A 1046 35.07 19.31 2.96
C ILE A 1046 35.42 17.90 3.46
N LEU A 1047 36.72 17.61 3.57
CA LEU A 1047 37.27 16.35 4.08
C LEU A 1047 37.42 16.41 5.60
N ARG A 1048 36.29 16.45 6.32
CA ARG A 1048 36.24 16.62 7.79
C ARG A 1048 37.02 15.54 8.56
N ARG A 1049 37.20 14.34 8.00
CA ARG A 1049 38.08 13.29 8.58
C ARG A 1049 39.50 13.80 8.81
N ILE A 1050 40.09 14.48 7.82
CA ILE A 1050 41.47 15.01 7.89
C ILE A 1050 41.56 16.05 9.01
N LEU A 1051 40.55 16.94 9.10
CA LEU A 1051 40.46 17.95 10.16
C LEU A 1051 40.29 17.31 11.55
N ARG A 1052 39.45 16.27 11.69
CA ARG A 1052 39.28 15.53 12.95
C ARG A 1052 40.56 14.78 13.36
N GLU A 1053 41.30 14.20 12.40
CA GLU A 1053 42.60 13.54 12.65
C GLU A 1053 43.67 14.55 13.09
N ALA A 1054 43.72 15.73 12.45
CA ALA A 1054 44.59 16.82 12.86
C ALA A 1054 44.27 17.28 14.30
N ALA A 1055 42.99 17.47 14.63
CA ALA A 1055 42.56 17.84 15.98
C ALA A 1055 42.94 16.77 17.03
N LYS A 1056 42.77 15.48 16.72
CA LYS A 1056 43.17 14.36 17.60
C LYS A 1056 44.69 14.31 17.83
N SER A 1057 45.47 14.58 16.79
CA SER A 1057 46.93 14.59 16.85
C SER A 1057 47.45 15.77 17.68
N ALA A 1058 46.84 16.95 17.54
CA ALA A 1058 47.14 18.13 18.33
C ALA A 1058 46.81 17.96 19.83
N ASN A 1059 45.74 17.23 20.16
CA ASN A 1059 45.43 16.89 21.57
C ASN A 1059 46.41 15.88 22.16
N LYS A 1060 46.98 14.96 21.36
CA LYS A 1060 48.02 14.02 21.80
C LYS A 1060 49.40 14.65 22.06
N GLN A 1061 49.67 15.84 21.50
CA GLN A 1061 50.91 16.58 21.77
C GLN A 1061 50.80 17.54 22.96
N LYS A 1062 49.58 17.79 23.46
CA LYS A 1062 49.31 18.64 24.64
C LYS A 1062 49.14 17.84 25.95
N LEU A 1063 48.97 16.53 25.85
CA LEU A 1063 49.08 15.53 26.92
C LEU A 1063 50.50 14.96 26.91
#